data_AF-A0A7W0F8T9-F1
#
_entry.id   AF-A0A7W0F8T9-F1
#
_cell.length_a   1.000
_cell.length_b   1.000
_cell.length_c   1.000
_cell.angle_alpha   90.00
_cell.angle_beta   90.00
_cell.angle_gamma   90.00
#
_symmetry.space_group_name_H-M   'P 1'
#
loop_
_entity.id
_entity.type
_entity.pdbx_description
1 polymer ?
#
loop_
_entity_poly.entity_id
_entity_poly.type
_entity_poly.pdbx_seq_one_letter_code
_entity_poly.pdbx_strand_id
1 'polypeptide(L)'
;MTSNKIIAFCYSFIAGTAFAIIFFSGFDVFVPLFSFSKLLILHWIFIFVGALVLIWILFGRLRVISGIMLILIPILLGAANYWRFFNTNFPDHMSNYLDTSFWDKTGIRGTVIKEPDERADKTNLFVKPFEIKKKDGVWRKLKGRTGNVLVQVKPSVGDYYQDCEYGDVIEVESSLMIPMEKKNPGSFDYKEYLRSMFGTYGCMYPRTPQQIKKIGENPGWLLRFALTLKKKMICITKETIPYPQSAFLGGVTLGTRGGVPPQMKFEFQATGVAHVLSVSGLHAGFIAVLFFTICSIFRIPPKPRWFIVSVGLLIFTLITGARPATVRASMMYSILMLFNTFGLGLKASTALTIPLTAAVILTFNPLLLPSASFVLSYMAVWSLCYLTGPVEKFFDKYISSWMFIVFFFWVFFLTTIVCVEYDLLRNSNFMALMSGAVLLSIFAASRLHAVKPLDGLAMNRMPPTIQGLVQFFYAQFSIQIGMMIPLSAAYFHRFPAAGVFANFIAIPLIGLIVMAGFLAGLIGALFSVLHMPALGSLLALYLNAGNYWLCIAFTGVAHFFFKAFTYPFMPTFSTSWLIMYYSGVLLMAFYRPVFDFFEEMMQRMKYYSREELYIRGAAIASALVLVFFLYGWKFKKKPVPEFKATIMAIGFGNCNILRTPGGKSLLVDTTIGDEGGFNFSGLAAAFSLYHINSFEAVVLTNLKPENTGNAAEIFPYFKPKKIFTAYKPEEFVKKRSYQDFLDFLGDENIKEKWDGFYAQALYSNYFYILQTPLIPAKDYKTASGAGKFVSVTKGVPLYRATKGDIIYSEKTGGKDFTVSVLWPPEKKIAGTKDDLANNSIVLKVKYGDFTMIMPSDIMSDAEFEMLKDKNVDLKCDVLIAPYHGHMDACLGEWFEAASPSLVVIPYSYQKDWSFSDSDILTTENKCKEMGAKVLRTDKSGAAEIISDGKTYRSESVKTLREEKQGASSDE
;
A
#
# COMPACT_ATOMS: atom_id res chain seq x y z
N MET A 1 -17.70 29.69 -23.73
CA MET A 1 -16.63 29.65 -22.70
C MET A 1 -15.34 29.26 -23.42
N THR A 2 -14.24 30.02 -23.32
CA THR A 2 -12.95 29.60 -23.92
C THR A 2 -12.42 28.35 -23.22
N SER A 3 -11.72 27.46 -23.92
CA SER A 3 -11.14 26.21 -23.37
C SER A 3 -10.38 26.46 -22.06
N ASN A 4 -9.62 27.55 -21.97
CA ASN A 4 -8.86 27.94 -20.78
C ASN A 4 -9.73 28.19 -19.54
N LYS A 5 -10.98 28.70 -19.70
CA LYS A 5 -11.90 28.91 -18.58
C LYS A 5 -12.42 27.60 -17.99
N ILE A 6 -12.65 26.59 -18.85
CA ILE A 6 -13.08 25.25 -18.40
C ILE A 6 -11.95 24.56 -17.65
N ILE A 7 -10.72 24.66 -18.17
CA ILE A 7 -9.52 24.13 -17.52
C ILE A 7 -9.33 24.77 -16.13
N ALA A 8 -9.39 26.09 -16.05
CA ALA A 8 -9.26 26.82 -14.79
C ALA A 8 -10.34 26.43 -13.77
N PHE A 9 -11.61 26.31 -14.20
CA PHE A 9 -12.70 25.84 -13.36
C PHE A 9 -12.42 24.45 -12.78
N CYS A 10 -12.03 23.50 -13.63
CA CYS A 10 -11.78 22.12 -13.22
C CYS A 10 -10.60 22.00 -12.25
N TYR A 11 -9.47 22.65 -12.53
CA TYR A 11 -8.33 22.65 -11.61
C TYR A 11 -8.66 23.32 -10.27
N SER A 12 -9.45 24.39 -10.29
CA SER A 12 -9.90 25.08 -9.07
C SER A 12 -10.82 24.19 -8.24
N PHE A 13 -11.72 23.43 -8.88
CA PHE A 13 -12.56 22.44 -8.19
C PHE A 13 -11.73 21.35 -7.50
N ILE A 14 -10.76 20.78 -8.22
CA ILE A 14 -9.84 19.76 -7.68
C ILE A 14 -9.04 20.32 -6.52
N ALA A 15 -8.53 21.56 -6.63
CA ALA A 15 -7.80 22.24 -5.57
C ALA A 15 -8.67 22.46 -4.33
N GLY A 16 -9.95 22.82 -4.50
CA GLY A 16 -10.90 22.93 -3.39
C GLY A 16 -11.16 21.61 -2.67
N THR A 17 -11.33 20.52 -3.42
CA THR A 17 -11.43 19.17 -2.84
C THR A 17 -10.15 18.79 -2.09
N ALA A 18 -8.96 19.05 -2.66
CA ALA A 18 -7.67 18.79 -2.01
C ALA A 18 -7.51 19.60 -0.72
N PHE A 19 -7.84 20.89 -0.75
CA PHE A 19 -7.77 21.77 0.41
C PHE A 19 -8.70 21.29 1.52
N ALA A 20 -9.94 20.91 1.18
CA ALA A 20 -10.88 20.35 2.14
C ALA A 20 -10.38 19.04 2.74
N ILE A 21 -9.77 18.14 1.96
CA ILE A 21 -9.13 16.93 2.49
C ILE A 21 -8.07 17.32 3.53
N ILE A 22 -7.14 18.20 3.20
CA ILE A 22 -6.07 18.60 4.14
C ILE A 22 -6.66 19.24 5.40
N PHE A 23 -7.66 20.10 5.24
CA PHE A 23 -8.31 20.81 6.33
C PHE A 23 -9.08 19.85 7.25
N PHE A 24 -9.97 19.03 6.70
CA PHE A 24 -10.80 18.11 7.50
C PHE A 24 -10.07 16.86 7.97
N SER A 25 -8.98 16.43 7.32
CA SER A 25 -8.14 15.33 7.81
C SER A 25 -7.07 15.76 8.83
N GLY A 26 -6.76 17.06 8.91
CA GLY A 26 -5.78 17.62 9.83
C GLY A 26 -6.39 18.35 11.05
N PHE A 27 -7.69 18.67 11.02
CA PHE A 27 -8.41 19.41 12.07
C PHE A 27 -9.74 18.72 12.42
N ASP A 28 -9.68 17.64 13.21
CA ASP A 28 -10.84 17.08 13.91
C ASP A 28 -11.29 17.95 15.12
N VAL A 29 -10.90 19.23 15.17
CA VAL A 29 -10.98 20.12 16.35
C VAL A 29 -12.15 21.14 16.28
N PHE A 30 -12.75 21.40 15.11
CA PHE A 30 -13.73 22.52 14.97
C PHE A 30 -15.17 22.14 14.58
N VAL A 31 -15.50 20.84 14.58
CA VAL A 31 -16.83 20.36 14.14
C VAL A 31 -18.03 20.79 15.03
N PRO A 32 -17.93 21.24 16.30
CA PRO A 32 -19.14 21.59 17.04
C PRO A 32 -19.83 22.92 16.65
N LEU A 33 -19.19 23.82 15.88
CA LEU A 33 -19.66 25.21 15.77
C LEU A 33 -20.64 25.51 14.62
N PHE A 34 -20.90 24.59 13.68
CA PHE A 34 -21.77 24.85 12.53
C PHE A 34 -22.93 23.86 12.43
N SER A 35 -24.13 24.28 12.85
CA SER A 35 -25.36 23.49 12.72
C SER A 35 -25.82 23.33 11.27
N PHE A 36 -26.43 22.17 10.98
CA PHE A 36 -26.97 21.73 9.67
C PHE A 36 -27.83 22.78 8.96
N SER A 37 -28.56 23.63 9.70
CA SER A 37 -29.43 24.67 9.16
C SER A 37 -28.66 25.87 8.57
N LYS A 38 -27.53 26.25 9.16
CA LYS A 38 -26.75 27.43 8.71
C LYS A 38 -25.92 27.15 7.45
N LEU A 39 -25.47 25.91 7.26
CA LEU A 39 -24.75 25.47 6.06
C LEU A 39 -25.66 25.29 4.83
N LEU A 40 -26.92 24.89 5.04
CA LEU A 40 -27.92 24.83 3.96
C LEU A 40 -28.24 26.23 3.44
N ILE A 41 -28.39 27.20 4.36
CA ILE A 41 -28.57 28.62 4.04
C ILE A 41 -27.35 29.16 3.27
N LEU A 42 -26.13 28.80 3.70
CA LEU A 42 -24.91 29.16 2.96
C LEU A 42 -24.89 28.55 1.55
N HIS A 43 -25.26 27.28 1.40
CA HIS A 43 -25.33 26.60 0.10
C HIS A 43 -26.33 27.27 -0.85
N TRP A 44 -27.52 27.65 -0.37
CA TRP A 44 -28.52 28.38 -1.15
C TRP A 44 -28.12 29.83 -1.44
N ILE A 45 -27.47 30.53 -0.50
CA ILE A 45 -26.87 31.85 -0.72
C ILE A 45 -25.79 31.76 -1.80
N PHE A 46 -24.97 30.71 -1.82
CA PHE A 46 -23.93 30.54 -2.85
C PHE A 46 -24.47 30.14 -4.22
N ILE A 47 -25.55 29.36 -4.28
CA ILE A 47 -26.28 29.09 -5.54
C ILE A 47 -26.94 30.38 -6.04
N PHE A 48 -27.52 31.18 -5.15
CA PHE A 48 -28.15 32.46 -5.48
C PHE A 48 -27.12 33.50 -5.95
N VAL A 49 -25.99 33.63 -5.26
CA VAL A 49 -24.85 34.46 -5.68
C VAL A 49 -24.24 33.93 -6.98
N GLY A 50 -24.14 32.61 -7.15
CA GLY A 50 -23.70 31.99 -8.40
C GLY A 50 -24.63 32.28 -9.58
N ALA A 51 -25.94 32.29 -9.36
CA ALA A 51 -26.95 32.66 -10.35
C ALA A 51 -26.90 34.16 -10.69
N LEU A 52 -26.76 35.03 -9.67
CA LEU A 52 -26.56 36.46 -9.87
C LEU A 52 -25.27 36.76 -10.63
N VAL A 53 -24.20 36.00 -10.40
CA VAL A 53 -22.92 36.10 -11.12
C VAL A 53 -23.04 35.55 -12.55
N LEU A 54 -23.84 34.52 -12.80
CA LEU A 54 -24.11 34.00 -14.15
C LEU A 54 -24.88 35.04 -14.98
N ILE A 55 -25.89 35.66 -14.37
CA ILE A 55 -26.65 36.79 -14.94
C ILE A 55 -25.69 37.98 -15.16
N TRP A 56 -24.77 38.25 -14.25
CA TRP A 56 -23.80 39.34 -14.37
C TRP A 56 -22.69 39.10 -15.42
N ILE A 57 -22.22 37.87 -15.59
CA ILE A 57 -21.31 37.44 -16.67
C ILE A 57 -21.97 37.64 -18.04
N LEU A 58 -23.29 37.48 -18.12
CA LEU A 58 -24.07 37.75 -19.33
C LEU A 58 -24.23 39.27 -19.59
N PHE A 59 -24.06 40.14 -18.59
CA PHE A 59 -24.41 41.58 -18.69
C PHE A 59 -23.30 42.64 -18.35
N GLY A 60 -22.08 42.32 -17.90
CA GLY A 60 -20.90 43.14 -18.26
C GLY A 60 -19.78 43.53 -17.25
N ARG A 61 -18.62 43.83 -17.88
CA ARG A 61 -17.59 44.88 -17.63
C ARG A 61 -16.69 44.97 -16.38
N LEU A 62 -16.47 43.92 -15.57
CA LEU A 62 -15.32 43.89 -14.62
C LEU A 62 -14.54 42.55 -14.69
N ARG A 63 -13.50 42.51 -15.53
CA ARG A 63 -12.74 41.28 -15.88
C ARG A 63 -12.02 40.62 -14.69
N VAL A 64 -11.57 41.39 -13.70
CA VAL A 64 -10.79 40.86 -12.55
C VAL A 64 -11.66 40.07 -11.56
N ILE A 65 -12.81 40.62 -11.17
CA ILE A 65 -13.75 39.96 -10.25
C ILE A 65 -14.31 38.68 -10.89
N SER A 66 -14.62 38.70 -12.19
CA SER A 66 -15.06 37.51 -12.93
C SER A 66 -13.98 36.40 -12.97
N GLY A 67 -12.70 36.76 -12.96
CA GLY A 67 -11.59 35.81 -12.89
C GLY A 67 -11.43 35.18 -11.51
N ILE A 68 -11.54 35.99 -10.45
CA ILE A 68 -11.48 35.51 -9.06
C ILE A 68 -12.64 34.56 -8.75
N MET A 69 -13.86 34.90 -9.19
CA MET A 69 -15.04 34.04 -8.96
C MET A 69 -14.98 32.71 -9.72
N LEU A 70 -14.35 32.69 -10.90
CA LEU A 70 -14.12 31.47 -11.68
C LEU A 70 -13.15 30.49 -11.00
N ILE A 71 -12.40 30.94 -10.00
CA ILE A 71 -11.49 30.13 -9.18
C ILE A 71 -12.12 29.81 -7.81
N LEU A 72 -12.72 30.80 -7.16
CA LEU A 72 -13.24 30.66 -5.80
C LEU A 72 -14.50 29.76 -5.71
N ILE A 73 -15.45 29.90 -6.64
CA ILE A 73 -16.69 29.10 -6.62
C ILE A 73 -16.38 27.60 -6.75
N PRO A 74 -15.56 27.15 -7.72
CA PRO A 74 -15.18 25.74 -7.82
C PRO A 74 -14.46 25.23 -6.56
N ILE A 75 -13.61 26.04 -5.95
CA ILE A 75 -12.91 25.68 -4.70
C ILE A 75 -13.93 25.37 -3.60
N LEU A 76 -14.92 26.25 -3.41
CA LEU A 76 -15.97 26.07 -2.42
C LEU A 76 -16.87 24.88 -2.73
N LEU A 77 -17.22 24.66 -4.00
CA LEU A 77 -18.00 23.49 -4.44
C LEU A 77 -17.25 22.18 -4.19
N GLY A 78 -15.95 22.15 -4.49
CA GLY A 78 -15.09 20.99 -4.23
C GLY A 78 -14.99 20.66 -2.75
N ALA A 79 -14.89 21.70 -1.90
CA ALA A 79 -14.85 21.56 -0.45
C ALA A 79 -16.19 21.10 0.14
N ALA A 80 -17.30 21.71 -0.30
CA ALA A 80 -18.65 21.33 0.12
C ALA A 80 -18.99 19.89 -0.29
N ASN A 81 -18.57 19.49 -1.50
CA ASN A 81 -18.77 18.13 -1.97
C ASN A 81 -18.00 17.12 -1.12
N TYR A 82 -16.74 17.39 -0.78
CA TYR A 82 -15.97 16.54 0.13
C TYR A 82 -16.65 16.40 1.50
N TRP A 83 -17.04 17.51 2.11
CA TRP A 83 -17.72 17.51 3.41
C TRP A 83 -18.99 16.65 3.41
N ARG A 84 -19.79 16.72 2.33
CA ARG A 84 -21.01 15.91 2.16
C ARG A 84 -20.74 14.39 2.13
N PHE A 85 -19.56 13.95 1.69
CA PHE A 85 -19.16 12.54 1.66
C PHE A 85 -18.43 12.12 2.94
N PHE A 86 -17.73 13.05 3.58
CA PHE A 86 -17.06 12.80 4.85
C PHE A 86 -18.05 12.73 6.02
N ASN A 87 -19.10 13.56 6.03
CA ASN A 87 -20.07 13.57 7.12
C ASN A 87 -20.93 12.29 7.14
N THR A 88 -20.85 11.52 8.23
CA THR A 88 -21.59 10.28 8.47
C THR A 88 -22.78 10.45 9.42
N ASN A 89 -23.06 11.67 9.89
CA ASN A 89 -24.10 11.95 10.90
C ASN A 89 -25.52 11.94 10.29
N PHE A 90 -25.94 10.80 9.75
CA PHE A 90 -27.33 10.55 9.35
C PHE A 90 -27.92 9.47 10.27
N PRO A 91 -29.19 9.59 10.72
CA PRO A 91 -29.80 8.64 11.65
C PRO A 91 -29.72 7.18 11.19
N ASP A 92 -30.00 6.94 9.90
CA ASP A 92 -30.05 5.60 9.30
C ASP A 92 -28.71 5.14 8.70
N HIS A 93 -27.61 5.81 9.02
CA HIS A 93 -26.29 5.43 8.55
C HIS A 93 -25.75 4.19 9.29
N MET A 94 -25.11 3.26 8.57
CA MET A 94 -24.61 1.99 9.11
C MET A 94 -23.59 2.17 10.23
N SER A 95 -22.89 3.31 10.29
CA SER A 95 -21.98 3.64 11.41
C SER A 95 -22.67 3.66 12.77
N ASN A 96 -23.98 3.98 12.81
CA ASN A 96 -24.75 4.04 14.06
C ASN A 96 -25.25 2.66 14.51
N TYR A 97 -25.12 1.64 13.66
CA TYR A 97 -25.59 0.29 13.90
C TYR A 97 -24.44 -0.70 14.06
N LEU A 98 -23.19 -0.24 14.20
CA LEU A 98 -22.04 -1.12 14.41
C LEU A 98 -22.17 -1.87 15.75
N ASP A 99 -21.87 -3.16 15.73
CA ASP A 99 -21.83 -4.02 16.91
C ASP A 99 -20.51 -3.84 17.67
N THR A 100 -20.60 -3.93 18.99
CA THR A 100 -19.43 -3.88 19.88
C THR A 100 -18.78 -5.25 20.06
N SER A 101 -19.54 -6.33 19.84
CA SER A 101 -19.08 -7.71 20.01
C SER A 101 -19.29 -8.54 18.75
N PHE A 102 -18.32 -9.41 18.42
CA PHE A 102 -18.46 -10.38 17.34
C PHE A 102 -19.59 -11.39 17.56
N TRP A 103 -20.06 -11.52 18.81
CA TRP A 103 -21.13 -12.43 19.23
C TRP A 103 -22.52 -11.82 19.09
N ASP A 104 -22.61 -10.50 18.85
CA ASP A 104 -23.87 -9.84 18.57
C ASP A 104 -24.43 -10.31 17.21
N LYS A 105 -25.75 -10.43 17.12
CA LYS A 105 -26.44 -10.80 15.88
C LYS A 105 -27.19 -9.61 15.34
N THR A 106 -26.75 -9.12 14.18
CA THR A 106 -27.45 -8.11 13.39
C THR A 106 -27.95 -8.75 12.09
N GLY A 107 -29.23 -8.58 11.80
CA GLY A 107 -29.84 -8.97 10.53
C GLY A 107 -29.84 -7.79 9.56
N ILE A 108 -29.40 -7.99 8.33
CA ILE A 108 -29.45 -6.98 7.26
C ILE A 108 -30.14 -7.56 6.04
N ARG A 109 -31.08 -6.82 5.46
CA ARG A 109 -31.56 -7.07 4.10
C ARG A 109 -31.09 -5.98 3.17
N GLY A 110 -30.50 -6.39 2.06
CA GLY A 110 -29.89 -5.46 1.12
C GLY A 110 -29.70 -6.06 -0.26
N THR A 111 -29.41 -5.17 -1.22
CA THR A 111 -29.13 -5.57 -2.60
C THR A 111 -27.63 -5.66 -2.81
N VAL A 112 -27.18 -6.71 -3.50
CA VAL A 112 -25.79 -6.85 -3.95
C VAL A 112 -25.52 -5.84 -5.06
N ILE A 113 -24.71 -4.82 -4.78
CA ILE A 113 -24.48 -3.67 -5.68
C ILE A 113 -23.25 -3.83 -6.59
N LYS A 114 -22.52 -4.94 -6.47
CA LYS A 114 -21.32 -5.20 -7.27
C LYS A 114 -21.20 -6.69 -7.57
N GLU A 115 -20.53 -7.00 -8.67
CA GLU A 115 -20.06 -8.37 -8.93
C GLU A 115 -19.32 -8.92 -7.68
N PRO A 116 -19.68 -10.12 -7.18
CA PRO A 116 -18.97 -10.79 -6.11
C PRO A 116 -17.46 -10.85 -6.38
N ASP A 117 -16.64 -10.40 -5.42
CA ASP A 117 -15.17 -10.52 -5.50
C ASP A 117 -14.76 -11.85 -4.89
N GLU A 118 -14.79 -12.89 -5.73
CA GLU A 118 -14.37 -14.25 -5.43
C GLU A 118 -12.83 -14.36 -5.33
N ARG A 119 -12.35 -14.88 -4.21
CA ARG A 119 -10.94 -15.18 -3.93
C ARG A 119 -10.79 -16.65 -3.57
N ALA A 120 -9.54 -17.09 -3.41
CA ALA A 120 -9.25 -18.49 -3.05
C ALA A 120 -9.79 -18.85 -1.66
N ASP A 121 -9.81 -17.88 -0.74
CA ASP A 121 -10.11 -18.06 0.69
C ASP A 121 -11.44 -17.44 1.13
N LYS A 122 -12.06 -16.59 0.30
CA LYS A 122 -13.27 -15.83 0.64
C LYS A 122 -13.96 -15.24 -0.57
N THR A 123 -15.26 -14.98 -0.44
CA THR A 123 -16.08 -14.20 -1.37
C THR A 123 -16.54 -12.92 -0.69
N ASN A 124 -16.25 -11.78 -1.32
CA ASN A 124 -16.63 -10.46 -0.84
C ASN A 124 -17.90 -9.97 -1.56
N LEU A 125 -18.99 -9.79 -0.82
CA LEU A 125 -20.26 -9.25 -1.32
C LEU A 125 -20.45 -7.82 -0.82
N PHE A 126 -20.63 -6.87 -1.75
CA PHE A 126 -20.93 -5.48 -1.41
C PHE A 126 -22.44 -5.30 -1.42
N VAL A 127 -23.00 -5.01 -0.25
CA VAL A 127 -24.45 -4.97 -0.01
C VAL A 127 -24.88 -3.56 0.35
N LYS A 128 -25.91 -3.05 -0.34
CA LYS A 128 -26.58 -1.81 0.04
C LYS A 128 -27.81 -2.16 0.90
N PRO A 129 -27.79 -1.86 2.21
CA PRO A 129 -28.87 -2.23 3.11
C PRO A 129 -30.08 -1.31 2.93
N PHE A 130 -31.28 -1.88 3.00
CA PHE A 130 -32.55 -1.15 3.04
C PHE A 130 -33.41 -1.53 4.27
N GLU A 131 -33.15 -2.65 4.92
CA GLU A 131 -33.73 -3.02 6.22
C GLU A 131 -32.65 -3.55 7.16
N ILE A 132 -32.81 -3.29 8.47
CA ILE A 132 -31.95 -3.79 9.53
C ILE A 132 -32.77 -4.35 10.68
N LYS A 133 -32.24 -5.37 11.35
CA LYS A 133 -32.80 -6.03 12.54
C LYS A 133 -31.71 -6.12 13.61
N LYS A 134 -31.98 -5.58 14.81
CA LYS A 134 -31.08 -5.64 15.97
C LYS A 134 -31.60 -6.67 16.98
N LYS A 135 -31.09 -6.62 18.22
CA LYS A 135 -31.47 -7.51 19.33
C LYS A 135 -32.95 -7.47 19.68
N ASP A 136 -33.67 -6.40 19.30
CA ASP A 136 -35.12 -6.26 19.44
C ASP A 136 -35.93 -7.17 18.51
N GLY A 137 -35.29 -7.77 17.51
CA GLY A 137 -35.90 -8.73 16.59
C GLY A 137 -36.79 -8.10 15.50
N VAL A 138 -36.96 -6.78 15.50
CA VAL A 138 -37.85 -6.07 14.57
C VAL A 138 -37.08 -5.53 13.36
N TRP A 139 -37.58 -5.79 12.15
CA TRP A 139 -37.03 -5.22 10.92
C TRP A 139 -37.45 -3.75 10.78
N ARG A 140 -36.47 -2.86 10.65
CA ARG A 140 -36.65 -1.42 10.45
C ARG A 140 -36.19 -1.01 9.06
N LYS A 141 -37.02 -0.27 8.34
CA LYS A 141 -36.67 0.29 7.03
C LYS A 141 -35.73 1.46 7.19
N LEU A 142 -34.62 1.41 6.47
CA LEU A 142 -33.61 2.44 6.44
C LEU A 142 -33.94 3.45 5.35
N LYS A 143 -33.91 4.75 5.67
CA LYS A 143 -34.18 5.84 4.73
C LYS A 143 -32.92 6.66 4.45
N GLY A 144 -32.85 7.26 3.26
CA GLY A 144 -31.76 8.16 2.89
C GLY A 144 -30.43 7.43 2.65
N ARG A 145 -29.33 7.96 3.19
CA ARG A 145 -27.98 7.43 2.97
C ARG A 145 -27.58 6.49 4.08
N THR A 146 -27.70 5.21 3.77
CA THR A 146 -27.37 4.13 4.71
C THR A 146 -25.88 3.83 4.76
N GLY A 147 -25.17 3.97 3.63
CA GLY A 147 -23.81 3.45 3.50
C GLY A 147 -23.83 1.94 3.25
N ASN A 148 -22.78 1.43 2.60
CA ASN A 148 -22.73 0.03 2.19
C ASN A 148 -22.11 -0.86 3.28
N VAL A 149 -22.42 -2.15 3.23
CA VAL A 149 -21.85 -3.19 4.10
C VAL A 149 -21.11 -4.21 3.24
N LEU A 150 -19.93 -4.62 3.68
CA LEU A 150 -19.19 -5.71 3.07
C LEU A 150 -19.49 -7.00 3.83
N VAL A 151 -20.09 -7.98 3.16
CA VAL A 151 -20.30 -9.32 3.70
C VAL A 151 -19.19 -10.21 3.16
N GLN A 152 -18.34 -10.75 4.04
CA GLN A 152 -17.28 -11.67 3.65
C GLN A 152 -17.68 -13.10 4.01
N VAL A 153 -17.82 -13.94 2.98
CA VAL A 153 -18.21 -15.34 3.11
C VAL A 153 -16.95 -16.19 2.91
N LYS A 154 -16.57 -17.00 3.89
CA LYS A 154 -15.53 -18.02 3.66
C LYS A 154 -16.19 -19.27 3.04
N PRO A 155 -15.55 -19.93 2.07
CA PRO A 155 -16.01 -21.24 1.62
C PRO A 155 -15.95 -22.21 2.80
N SER A 156 -17.02 -22.97 3.01
CA SER A 156 -16.94 -24.15 3.87
C SER A 156 -16.05 -25.17 3.16
N VAL A 157 -15.33 -26.02 3.90
CA VAL A 157 -14.53 -27.09 3.28
C VAL A 157 -15.43 -27.91 2.34
N GLY A 158 -15.17 -27.85 1.03
CA GLY A 158 -15.95 -28.56 0.00
C GLY A 158 -17.04 -27.73 -0.72
N ASP A 159 -17.46 -26.57 -0.19
CA ASP A 159 -18.51 -25.73 -0.77
C ASP A 159 -18.03 -24.29 -0.99
N TYR A 160 -17.70 -23.96 -2.24
CA TYR A 160 -17.58 -22.55 -2.64
C TYR A 160 -18.98 -21.94 -2.70
N TYR A 161 -19.31 -21.07 -1.74
CA TYR A 161 -20.59 -20.35 -1.74
C TYR A 161 -20.75 -19.54 -3.04
N GLN A 162 -21.63 -19.99 -3.94
CA GLN A 162 -21.80 -19.47 -5.31
C GLN A 162 -23.20 -18.88 -5.60
N ASP A 163 -24.10 -18.82 -4.62
CA ASP A 163 -25.53 -18.56 -4.87
C ASP A 163 -25.94 -17.08 -4.96
N CYS A 164 -25.00 -16.14 -5.02
CA CYS A 164 -25.31 -14.71 -5.06
C CYS A 164 -24.71 -14.04 -6.30
N GLU A 165 -25.55 -13.37 -7.08
CA GLU A 165 -25.16 -12.54 -8.21
C GLU A 165 -25.40 -11.04 -7.95
N TYR A 166 -24.85 -10.19 -8.84
CA TYR A 166 -25.17 -8.77 -8.84
C TYR A 166 -26.68 -8.55 -8.99
N GLY A 167 -27.24 -7.68 -8.15
CA GLY A 167 -28.67 -7.35 -8.14
C GLY A 167 -29.51 -8.29 -7.29
N ASP A 168 -28.95 -9.37 -6.75
CA ASP A 168 -29.68 -10.22 -5.82
C ASP A 168 -29.98 -9.47 -4.53
N VAL A 169 -31.17 -9.74 -3.98
CA VAL A 169 -31.57 -9.28 -2.66
C VAL A 169 -31.27 -10.39 -1.67
N ILE A 170 -30.41 -10.09 -0.70
CA ILE A 170 -29.98 -11.05 0.31
C ILE A 170 -30.36 -10.60 1.71
N GLU A 171 -30.68 -11.58 2.56
CA GLU A 171 -30.79 -11.46 4.00
C GLU A 171 -29.55 -12.10 4.63
N VAL A 172 -28.86 -11.34 5.48
CA VAL A 172 -27.64 -11.79 6.16
C VAL A 172 -27.79 -11.60 7.66
N GLU A 173 -27.54 -12.64 8.45
CA GLU A 173 -27.53 -12.57 9.92
C GLU A 173 -26.13 -12.86 10.47
N SER A 174 -25.41 -11.83 10.92
CA SER A 174 -24.05 -11.90 11.47
C SER A 174 -23.72 -10.63 12.28
N SER A 175 -22.58 -10.57 12.95
CA SER A 175 -22.13 -9.34 13.61
C SER A 175 -21.74 -8.28 12.57
N LEU A 176 -22.29 -7.06 12.72
CA LEU A 176 -21.96 -5.92 11.89
C LEU A 176 -20.81 -5.13 12.53
N MET A 177 -19.58 -5.48 12.18
CA MET A 177 -18.37 -4.92 12.78
C MET A 177 -17.85 -3.71 12.01
N ILE A 178 -17.09 -2.86 12.70
CA ILE A 178 -16.28 -1.84 12.02
C ILE A 178 -15.23 -2.51 11.12
N PRO A 179 -14.98 -2.02 9.89
CA PRO A 179 -13.88 -2.53 9.08
C PRO A 179 -12.54 -2.38 9.79
N MET A 180 -11.62 -3.32 9.54
CA MET A 180 -10.29 -3.29 10.16
C MET A 180 -9.56 -1.98 9.86
N GLU A 181 -9.12 -1.33 10.92
CA GLU A 181 -8.36 -0.08 10.87
C GLU A 181 -6.88 -0.34 10.62
N LYS A 182 -6.17 0.74 10.27
CA LYS A 182 -4.71 0.74 10.26
C LYS A 182 -4.18 0.48 11.68
N LYS A 183 -3.65 -0.73 11.90
CA LYS A 183 -3.08 -1.14 13.19
C LYS A 183 -1.58 -0.83 13.30
N ASN A 184 -0.85 -0.87 12.19
CA ASN A 184 0.61 -0.70 12.19
C ASN A 184 1.05 0.55 11.40
N PRO A 185 2.20 1.14 11.75
CA PRO A 185 2.82 2.20 10.96
C PRO A 185 3.07 1.71 9.53
N GLY A 186 2.81 2.57 8.53
CA GLY A 186 2.96 2.20 7.11
C GLY A 186 1.97 1.16 6.58
N SER A 187 1.17 0.48 7.42
CA SER A 187 0.23 -0.53 6.94
C SER A 187 -0.94 0.06 6.15
N PHE A 188 -1.54 -0.78 5.31
CA PHE A 188 -2.71 -0.42 4.52
C PHE A 188 -3.92 -0.09 5.42
N ASP A 189 -4.57 1.05 5.17
CA ASP A 189 -5.78 1.45 5.87
C ASP A 189 -7.01 0.86 5.15
N TYR A 190 -7.43 -0.32 5.59
CA TYR A 190 -8.53 -1.05 4.95
C TYR A 190 -9.89 -0.36 5.17
N LYS A 191 -10.12 0.23 6.34
CA LYS A 191 -11.31 1.05 6.64
C LYS A 191 -11.42 2.23 5.69
N GLU A 192 -10.37 3.04 5.56
CA GLU A 192 -10.39 4.20 4.66
C GLU A 192 -10.47 3.77 3.19
N TYR A 193 -9.83 2.66 2.80
CA TYR A 193 -9.99 2.09 1.46
C TYR A 193 -11.43 1.68 1.15
N LEU A 194 -12.11 0.96 2.05
CA LEU A 194 -13.50 0.54 1.87
C LEU A 194 -14.45 1.74 1.83
N ARG A 195 -14.21 2.74 2.68
CA ARG A 195 -14.96 4.00 2.69
C ARG A 195 -14.78 4.78 1.39
N SER A 196 -13.53 5.07 1.02
CA SER A 196 -13.21 5.90 -0.14
C SER A 196 -13.57 5.22 -1.47
N MET A 197 -13.34 3.91 -1.61
CA MET A 197 -13.54 3.21 -2.88
C MET A 197 -14.96 2.68 -3.06
N PHE A 198 -15.62 2.24 -1.99
CA PHE A 198 -16.91 1.55 -2.07
C PHE A 198 -18.01 2.19 -1.23
N GLY A 199 -17.74 3.24 -0.45
CA GLY A 199 -18.71 3.80 0.48
C GLY A 199 -19.18 2.78 1.51
N THR A 200 -18.30 1.84 1.88
CA THR A 200 -18.59 0.77 2.83
C THR A 200 -18.15 1.21 4.23
N TYR A 201 -19.05 1.08 5.20
CA TYR A 201 -18.84 1.55 6.59
C TYR A 201 -18.92 0.44 7.64
N GLY A 202 -19.37 -0.77 7.25
CA GLY A 202 -19.46 -1.94 8.12
C GLY A 202 -19.07 -3.22 7.38
N CYS A 203 -18.63 -4.22 8.14
CA CYS A 203 -18.29 -5.55 7.65
C CYS A 203 -19.07 -6.62 8.44
N MET A 204 -19.64 -7.60 7.72
CA MET A 204 -20.25 -8.79 8.31
C MET A 204 -19.46 -10.03 7.95
N TYR A 205 -19.40 -10.98 8.87
CA TYR A 205 -18.59 -12.20 8.76
C TYR A 205 -19.43 -13.43 9.05
N PRO A 206 -20.36 -13.81 8.16
CA PRO A 206 -21.10 -15.07 8.28
C PRO A 206 -20.11 -16.24 8.34
N ARG A 207 -20.31 -17.12 9.32
CA ARG A 207 -19.52 -18.34 9.55
C ARG A 207 -20.06 -19.52 8.75
N THR A 208 -21.36 -19.55 8.48
CA THR A 208 -21.99 -20.63 7.73
C THR A 208 -22.83 -20.10 6.55
N PRO A 209 -22.93 -20.84 5.44
CA PRO A 209 -23.77 -20.48 4.29
C PRO A 209 -25.23 -20.18 4.64
N GLN A 210 -25.79 -20.85 5.66
CA GLN A 210 -27.18 -20.70 6.08
C GLN A 210 -27.49 -19.31 6.66
N GLN A 211 -26.46 -18.55 7.04
CA GLN A 211 -26.60 -17.16 7.49
C GLN A 211 -26.83 -16.17 6.36
N ILE A 212 -26.82 -16.65 5.10
CA ILE A 212 -27.07 -15.84 3.91
C ILE A 212 -28.20 -16.49 3.12
N LYS A 213 -29.30 -15.77 2.95
CA LYS A 213 -30.47 -16.22 2.20
C LYS A 213 -30.75 -15.27 1.05
N LYS A 214 -30.85 -15.80 -0.16
CA LYS A 214 -31.36 -15.05 -1.31
C LYS A 214 -32.89 -14.96 -1.18
N ILE A 215 -33.42 -13.74 -1.10
CA ILE A 215 -34.84 -13.45 -0.88
C ILE A 215 -35.52 -12.77 -2.07
N GLY A 216 -34.75 -12.45 -3.13
CA GLY A 216 -35.29 -11.90 -4.36
C GLY A 216 -34.21 -11.48 -5.35
N GLU A 217 -34.65 -10.96 -6.49
CA GLU A 217 -33.79 -10.38 -7.53
C GLU A 217 -34.27 -8.97 -7.85
N ASN A 218 -33.36 -8.00 -7.90
CA ASN A 218 -33.63 -6.66 -8.41
C ASN A 218 -32.48 -6.14 -9.32
N PRO A 219 -32.10 -6.87 -10.39
CA PRO A 219 -30.99 -6.47 -11.24
C PRO A 219 -31.43 -5.45 -12.30
N GLY A 220 -30.57 -4.46 -12.56
CA GLY A 220 -30.61 -3.72 -13.82
C GLY A 220 -30.26 -4.64 -14.99
N TRP A 221 -31.13 -4.71 -16.01
CA TRP A 221 -31.01 -5.64 -17.14
C TRP A 221 -29.68 -5.54 -17.90
N LEU A 222 -29.16 -4.32 -18.09
CA LEU A 222 -27.96 -4.06 -18.89
C LEU A 222 -26.68 -4.64 -18.24
N LEU A 223 -26.53 -4.47 -16.93
CA LEU A 223 -25.35 -4.98 -16.23
C LEU A 223 -25.44 -6.50 -16.03
N ARG A 224 -26.64 -7.06 -15.80
CA ARG A 224 -26.85 -8.51 -15.79
C ARG A 224 -26.43 -9.12 -17.13
N PHE A 225 -26.88 -8.56 -18.24
CA PHE A 225 -26.47 -8.99 -19.58
C PHE A 225 -24.94 -8.94 -19.76
N ALA A 226 -24.29 -7.85 -19.37
CA ALA A 226 -22.84 -7.70 -19.48
C ALA A 226 -22.07 -8.74 -18.63
N LEU A 227 -22.55 -9.05 -17.42
CA LEU A 227 -21.95 -10.06 -16.55
C LEU A 227 -22.22 -11.49 -17.06
N THR A 228 -23.39 -11.77 -17.62
CA THR A 228 -23.66 -13.05 -18.29
C THR A 228 -22.75 -13.23 -19.51
N LEU A 229 -22.57 -12.19 -20.31
CA LEU A 229 -21.62 -12.18 -21.42
C LEU A 229 -20.19 -12.46 -20.92
N LYS A 230 -19.76 -11.79 -19.85
CA LYS A 230 -18.48 -12.04 -19.19
C LYS A 230 -18.32 -13.52 -18.79
N LYS A 231 -19.32 -14.12 -18.11
CA LYS A 231 -19.30 -15.54 -17.71
C LYS A 231 -19.12 -16.46 -18.91
N LYS A 232 -19.83 -16.22 -20.02
CA LYS A 232 -19.66 -16.96 -21.27
C LYS A 232 -18.24 -16.82 -21.83
N MET A 233 -17.70 -15.61 -21.89
CA MET A 233 -16.32 -15.37 -22.37
C MET A 233 -15.28 -16.09 -21.50
N ILE A 234 -15.47 -16.13 -20.17
CA ILE A 234 -14.62 -16.88 -19.24
C ILE A 234 -14.69 -18.39 -19.53
N CYS A 235 -15.88 -18.94 -19.78
CA CYS A 235 -16.06 -20.35 -20.13
C CYS A 235 -15.27 -20.72 -21.39
N ILE A 236 -15.45 -19.94 -22.47
CA ILE A 236 -14.71 -20.10 -23.72
C ILE A 236 -13.20 -20.03 -23.48
N THR A 237 -12.73 -19.10 -22.65
CA THR A 237 -11.31 -18.98 -22.31
C THR A 237 -10.77 -20.23 -21.60
N LYS A 238 -11.54 -20.80 -20.67
CA LYS A 238 -11.17 -22.02 -19.94
C LYS A 238 -11.20 -23.27 -20.83
N GLU A 239 -12.12 -23.33 -21.79
CA GLU A 239 -12.23 -24.43 -22.76
C GLU A 239 -11.11 -24.42 -23.80
N THR A 240 -10.61 -23.23 -24.16
CA THR A 240 -9.65 -23.06 -25.28
C THR A 240 -8.20 -22.88 -24.85
N ILE A 241 -7.94 -22.58 -23.57
CA ILE A 241 -6.58 -22.38 -23.04
C ILE A 241 -6.36 -23.23 -21.76
N PRO A 242 -5.22 -23.94 -21.63
CA PRO A 242 -4.86 -24.65 -20.41
C PRO A 242 -4.64 -23.74 -19.19
N TYR A 243 -4.87 -24.28 -18.00
CA TYR A 243 -4.43 -23.66 -16.74
C TYR A 243 -2.90 -23.76 -16.60
N PRO A 244 -2.18 -22.73 -16.08
CA PRO A 244 -2.67 -21.47 -15.49
C PRO A 244 -2.91 -20.30 -16.46
N GLN A 245 -2.59 -20.44 -17.75
CA GLN A 245 -2.67 -19.36 -18.73
C GLN A 245 -4.10 -18.87 -18.99
N SER A 246 -5.12 -19.75 -18.88
CA SER A 246 -6.52 -19.32 -18.96
C SER A 246 -6.94 -18.41 -17.82
N ALA A 247 -6.46 -18.64 -16.59
CA ALA A 247 -6.69 -17.76 -15.46
C ALA A 247 -5.99 -16.41 -15.64
N PHE A 248 -4.76 -16.42 -16.18
CA PHE A 248 -4.06 -15.20 -16.58
C PHE A 248 -4.85 -14.43 -17.66
N LEU A 249 -5.27 -15.10 -18.74
CA LEU A 249 -5.99 -14.45 -19.85
C LEU A 249 -7.32 -13.86 -19.39
N GLY A 250 -8.11 -14.61 -18.60
CA GLY A 250 -9.35 -14.09 -18.01
C GLY A 250 -9.11 -12.89 -17.08
N GLY A 251 -8.00 -12.89 -16.35
CA GLY A 251 -7.59 -11.79 -15.48
C GLY A 251 -7.28 -10.51 -16.24
N VAL A 252 -6.50 -10.59 -17.33
CA VAL A 252 -6.09 -9.40 -18.10
C VAL A 252 -7.16 -8.89 -19.06
N THR A 253 -8.02 -9.77 -19.60
CA THR A 253 -9.09 -9.37 -20.53
C THR A 253 -10.38 -8.96 -19.83
N LEU A 254 -10.81 -9.74 -18.83
CA LEU A 254 -12.14 -9.61 -18.19
C LEU A 254 -12.04 -9.21 -16.71
N GLY A 255 -10.83 -9.19 -16.15
CA GLY A 255 -10.58 -8.76 -14.77
C GLY A 255 -10.73 -9.85 -13.72
N THR A 256 -10.91 -11.11 -14.06
CA THR A 256 -11.09 -12.16 -13.03
C THR A 256 -9.87 -12.25 -12.10
N ARG A 257 -10.09 -12.18 -10.78
CA ARG A 257 -9.01 -12.28 -9.78
C ARG A 257 -8.79 -13.70 -9.25
N GLY A 258 -9.83 -14.54 -9.39
CA GLY A 258 -9.80 -15.95 -9.02
C GLY A 258 -8.93 -16.78 -9.98
N GLY A 259 -8.28 -17.80 -9.45
CA GLY A 259 -7.55 -18.81 -10.23
C GLY A 259 -6.10 -18.49 -10.61
N VAL A 260 -5.62 -17.24 -10.55
CA VAL A 260 -4.20 -16.97 -10.83
C VAL A 260 -3.33 -17.48 -9.65
N PRO A 261 -2.33 -18.35 -9.87
CA PRO A 261 -1.48 -18.91 -8.82
C PRO A 261 -0.83 -17.82 -7.93
N PRO A 262 -0.71 -18.02 -6.61
CA PRO A 262 -0.07 -17.05 -5.71
C PRO A 262 1.36 -16.68 -6.12
N GLN A 263 2.16 -17.68 -6.52
CA GLN A 263 3.53 -17.45 -7.00
C GLN A 263 3.56 -16.53 -8.22
N MET A 264 2.68 -16.77 -9.20
CA MET A 264 2.58 -15.93 -10.38
C MET A 264 2.25 -14.48 -10.00
N LYS A 265 1.26 -14.25 -9.11
CA LYS A 265 0.93 -12.91 -8.60
C LYS A 265 2.14 -12.21 -7.98
N PHE A 266 2.93 -12.94 -7.20
CA PHE A 266 4.14 -12.42 -6.57
C PHE A 266 5.21 -12.03 -7.61
N GLU A 267 5.48 -12.88 -8.59
CA GLU A 267 6.45 -12.58 -9.68
C GLU A 267 6.06 -11.32 -10.45
N PHE A 268 4.77 -11.14 -10.75
CA PHE A 268 4.23 -9.93 -11.38
C PHE A 268 4.43 -8.68 -10.51
N GLN A 269 4.22 -8.79 -9.19
CA GLN A 269 4.46 -7.68 -8.26
C GLN A 269 5.94 -7.33 -8.19
N ALA A 270 6.81 -8.33 -8.12
CA ALA A 270 8.25 -8.15 -8.02
C ALA A 270 8.88 -7.48 -9.25
N THR A 271 8.33 -7.77 -10.43
CA THR A 271 8.83 -7.23 -11.70
C THR A 271 8.20 -5.90 -12.11
N GLY A 272 7.25 -5.37 -11.35
CA GLY A 272 6.56 -4.11 -11.69
C GLY A 272 5.48 -4.23 -12.76
N VAL A 273 5.24 -5.42 -13.30
CA VAL A 273 4.19 -5.70 -14.29
C VAL A 273 2.85 -6.10 -13.65
N ALA A 274 2.71 -6.08 -12.32
CA ALA A 274 1.45 -6.39 -11.61
C ALA A 274 0.25 -5.54 -12.01
N HIS A 275 0.49 -4.33 -12.52
CA HIS A 275 -0.57 -3.49 -13.06
C HIS A 275 -1.28 -4.11 -14.27
N VAL A 276 -0.69 -5.14 -14.89
CA VAL A 276 -1.29 -5.92 -15.98
C VAL A 276 -2.33 -6.93 -15.49
N LEU A 277 -2.11 -7.55 -14.33
CA LEU A 277 -3.04 -8.54 -13.75
C LEU A 277 -4.41 -7.97 -13.36
N SER A 278 -4.56 -6.65 -13.37
CA SER A 278 -5.84 -5.97 -13.23
C SER A 278 -6.13 -5.22 -14.52
N VAL A 279 -7.33 -5.38 -15.07
CA VAL A 279 -7.79 -4.54 -16.20
C VAL A 279 -7.57 -3.07 -15.87
N SER A 280 -6.66 -2.46 -16.62
CA SER A 280 -6.16 -1.11 -16.42
C SER A 280 -6.61 -0.19 -17.55
N GLY A 281 -6.30 1.11 -17.44
CA GLY A 281 -6.62 2.05 -18.52
C GLY A 281 -5.91 1.75 -19.84
N LEU A 282 -4.73 1.13 -19.77
CA LEU A 282 -4.00 0.65 -20.95
C LEU A 282 -4.79 -0.43 -21.71
N HIS A 283 -5.45 -1.34 -20.99
CA HIS A 283 -6.31 -2.36 -21.60
C HIS A 283 -7.49 -1.73 -22.33
N ALA A 284 -8.14 -0.73 -21.74
CA ALA A 284 -9.18 0.04 -22.42
C ALA A 284 -8.64 0.72 -23.69
N GLY A 285 -7.40 1.22 -23.68
CA GLY A 285 -6.71 1.74 -24.86
C GLY A 285 -6.55 0.70 -25.96
N PHE A 286 -6.13 -0.53 -25.63
CA PHE A 286 -6.04 -1.62 -26.60
C PHE A 286 -7.40 -2.01 -27.18
N ILE A 287 -8.44 -2.05 -26.36
CA ILE A 287 -9.81 -2.28 -26.82
C ILE A 287 -10.28 -1.14 -27.74
N ALA A 288 -9.92 0.11 -27.45
CA ALA A 288 -10.19 1.25 -28.33
C ALA A 288 -9.53 1.09 -29.70
N VAL A 289 -8.25 0.68 -29.72
CA VAL A 289 -7.50 0.39 -30.96
C VAL A 289 -8.12 -0.77 -31.72
N LEU A 290 -8.56 -1.82 -31.05
CA LEU A 290 -9.25 -2.96 -31.65
C LEU A 290 -10.51 -2.51 -32.38
N PHE A 291 -11.42 -1.81 -31.69
CA PHE A 291 -12.66 -1.31 -32.32
C PHE A 291 -12.35 -0.31 -33.45
N PHE A 292 -11.37 0.58 -33.25
CA PHE A 292 -10.96 1.51 -34.30
C PHE A 292 -10.44 0.79 -35.55
N THR A 293 -9.67 -0.28 -35.37
CA THR A 293 -9.12 -1.11 -36.46
C THR A 293 -10.23 -1.84 -37.19
N ILE A 294 -11.17 -2.46 -36.45
CA ILE A 294 -12.36 -3.10 -37.03
C ILE A 294 -13.15 -2.09 -37.88
N CYS A 295 -13.46 -0.91 -37.33
CA CYS A 295 -14.16 0.14 -38.10
C CYS A 295 -13.37 0.60 -39.33
N SER A 296 -12.04 0.60 -39.26
CA SER A 296 -11.17 0.99 -40.38
C SER A 296 -11.16 -0.07 -41.49
N ILE A 297 -11.14 -1.36 -41.13
CA ILE A 297 -11.26 -2.49 -42.07
C ILE A 297 -12.58 -2.41 -42.83
N PHE A 298 -13.69 -2.13 -42.13
CA PHE A 298 -15.00 -1.91 -42.73
C PHE A 298 -15.18 -0.52 -43.37
N ARG A 299 -14.12 0.29 -43.45
CA ARG A 299 -14.11 1.64 -44.07
C ARG A 299 -15.19 2.59 -43.52
N ILE A 300 -15.56 2.45 -42.25
CA ILE A 300 -16.55 3.32 -41.59
C ILE A 300 -15.99 4.75 -41.50
N PRO A 301 -16.76 5.79 -41.88
CA PRO A 301 -16.28 7.18 -41.84
C PRO A 301 -15.91 7.64 -40.43
N PRO A 302 -15.04 8.67 -40.27
CA PRO A 302 -14.50 9.06 -38.96
C PRO A 302 -15.56 9.41 -37.90
N LYS A 303 -16.66 10.09 -38.28
CA LYS A 303 -17.67 10.55 -37.32
C LYS A 303 -18.40 9.39 -36.62
N PRO A 304 -19.03 8.41 -37.33
CA PRO A 304 -19.62 7.24 -36.68
C PRO A 304 -18.59 6.34 -35.98
N ARG A 305 -17.36 6.28 -36.49
CA ARG A 305 -16.27 5.49 -35.90
C ARG A 305 -16.03 5.86 -34.43
N TRP A 306 -15.95 7.15 -34.10
CA TRP A 306 -15.74 7.60 -32.72
C TRP A 306 -16.87 7.20 -31.77
N PHE A 307 -18.11 7.27 -32.28
CA PHE A 307 -19.29 6.84 -31.53
C PHE A 307 -19.24 5.33 -31.24
N ILE A 308 -18.96 4.51 -32.26
CA ILE A 308 -18.85 3.05 -32.12
C ILE A 308 -17.76 2.67 -31.11
N VAL A 309 -16.58 3.29 -31.20
CA VAL A 309 -15.48 3.02 -30.26
C VAL A 309 -15.88 3.41 -28.83
N SER A 310 -16.52 4.56 -28.64
CA SER A 310 -16.98 5.01 -27.31
C SER A 310 -18.02 4.07 -26.70
N VAL A 311 -18.98 3.60 -27.50
CA VAL A 311 -19.97 2.59 -27.08
C VAL A 311 -19.30 1.26 -26.77
N GLY A 312 -18.34 0.82 -27.59
CA GLY A 312 -17.55 -0.39 -27.35
C GLY A 312 -16.77 -0.32 -26.02
N LEU A 313 -16.19 0.83 -25.70
CA LEU A 313 -15.50 1.06 -24.42
C LEU A 313 -16.45 1.09 -23.23
N LEU A 314 -17.67 1.62 -23.40
CA LEU A 314 -18.71 1.57 -22.37
C LEU A 314 -19.11 0.12 -22.08
N ILE A 315 -19.36 -0.68 -23.13
CA ILE A 315 -19.67 -2.11 -23.00
C ILE A 315 -18.52 -2.86 -22.33
N PHE A 316 -17.27 -2.62 -22.75
CA PHE A 316 -16.08 -3.19 -22.10
C PHE A 316 -15.98 -2.83 -20.61
N THR A 317 -16.30 -1.58 -20.27
CA THR A 317 -16.33 -1.11 -18.87
C THR A 317 -17.38 -1.88 -18.06
N LEU A 318 -18.56 -2.16 -18.63
CA LEU A 318 -19.61 -2.93 -17.97
C LEU A 318 -19.23 -4.41 -17.83
N ILE A 319 -18.70 -5.04 -18.88
CA ILE A 319 -18.24 -6.45 -18.87
C ILE A 319 -17.16 -6.67 -17.80
N THR A 320 -16.27 -5.70 -17.59
CA THR A 320 -15.20 -5.78 -16.59
C THR A 320 -15.65 -5.48 -15.15
N GLY A 321 -16.96 -5.27 -14.94
CA GLY A 321 -17.57 -5.00 -13.64
C GLY A 321 -17.46 -3.54 -13.19
N ALA A 322 -17.43 -2.59 -14.12
CA ALA A 322 -17.36 -1.14 -13.89
C ALA A 322 -16.23 -0.73 -12.92
N ARG A 323 -15.05 -1.31 -13.11
CA ARG A 323 -13.89 -1.03 -12.25
C ARG A 323 -13.47 0.43 -12.36
N PRO A 324 -13.03 1.07 -11.26
CA PRO A 324 -12.62 2.48 -11.32
C PRO A 324 -11.57 2.78 -12.39
N ALA A 325 -10.61 1.89 -12.63
CA ALA A 325 -9.60 2.07 -13.67
C ALA A 325 -10.19 2.05 -15.09
N THR A 326 -11.13 1.14 -15.38
CA THR A 326 -11.76 1.04 -16.71
C THR A 326 -12.75 2.16 -16.95
N VAL A 327 -13.52 2.56 -15.93
CA VAL A 327 -14.42 3.73 -15.97
C VAL A 327 -13.64 5.01 -16.29
N ARG A 328 -12.53 5.26 -15.59
CA ARG A 328 -11.69 6.45 -15.85
C ARG A 328 -11.18 6.47 -17.28
N ALA A 329 -10.62 5.34 -17.73
CA ALA A 329 -10.03 5.26 -19.06
C ALA A 329 -11.08 5.39 -20.17
N SER A 330 -12.22 4.70 -20.06
CA SER A 330 -13.31 4.83 -21.04
C SER A 330 -13.86 6.25 -21.11
N MET A 331 -14.01 6.94 -19.97
CA MET A 331 -14.36 8.35 -19.95
C MET A 331 -13.30 9.23 -20.63
N MET A 332 -12.02 9.04 -20.32
CA MET A 332 -10.93 9.83 -20.91
C MET A 332 -10.86 9.64 -22.43
N TYR A 333 -10.91 8.41 -22.94
CA TYR A 333 -10.91 8.12 -24.37
C TYR A 333 -12.15 8.69 -25.06
N SER A 334 -13.34 8.50 -24.47
CA SER A 334 -14.60 9.00 -25.07
C SER A 334 -14.61 10.53 -25.17
N ILE A 335 -14.19 11.24 -24.12
CA ILE A 335 -14.11 12.70 -24.11
C ILE A 335 -13.05 13.21 -25.10
N LEU A 336 -11.89 12.56 -25.13
CA LEU A 336 -10.83 12.90 -26.08
C LEU A 336 -11.32 12.78 -27.53
N MET A 337 -12.00 11.67 -27.87
CA MET A 337 -12.57 11.45 -29.20
C MET A 337 -13.68 12.45 -29.53
N LEU A 338 -14.53 12.78 -28.56
CA LEU A 338 -15.58 13.78 -28.71
C LEU A 338 -14.99 15.16 -29.06
N PHE A 339 -14.00 15.64 -28.30
CA PHE A 339 -13.39 16.95 -28.57
C PHE A 339 -12.61 16.99 -29.88
N ASN A 340 -11.92 15.89 -30.23
CA ASN A 340 -11.25 15.79 -31.52
C ASN A 340 -12.26 15.83 -32.70
N THR A 341 -13.48 15.34 -32.50
CA THR A 341 -14.56 15.45 -33.50
C THR A 341 -14.99 16.89 -33.76
N PHE A 342 -14.90 17.77 -32.76
CA PHE A 342 -15.17 19.21 -32.87
C PHE A 342 -13.97 20.02 -33.38
N GLY A 343 -12.92 19.38 -33.88
CA GLY A 343 -11.75 20.05 -34.45
C GLY A 343 -10.77 20.63 -33.42
N LEU A 344 -10.96 20.33 -32.13
CA LEU A 344 -9.94 20.64 -31.12
C LEU A 344 -8.77 19.69 -31.35
N GLY A 345 -7.64 20.21 -31.84
CA GLY A 345 -6.44 19.41 -32.08
C GLY A 345 -6.03 18.58 -30.85
N LEU A 346 -5.31 17.47 -31.06
CA LEU A 346 -5.01 16.45 -30.04
C LEU A 346 -4.45 17.04 -28.73
N LYS A 347 -3.55 18.02 -28.81
CA LYS A 347 -2.95 18.68 -27.64
C LYS A 347 -3.99 19.45 -26.80
N ALA A 348 -4.88 20.21 -27.45
CA ALA A 348 -5.91 20.99 -26.78
C ALA A 348 -6.98 20.07 -26.16
N SER A 349 -7.38 19.02 -26.89
CA SER A 349 -8.32 18.02 -26.39
C SER A 349 -7.79 17.30 -25.16
N THR A 350 -6.50 16.92 -25.17
CA THR A 350 -5.88 16.23 -24.04
C THR A 350 -5.75 17.11 -22.79
N ALA A 351 -5.39 18.39 -22.97
CA ALA A 351 -5.30 19.35 -21.87
C ALA A 351 -6.65 19.63 -21.19
N LEU A 352 -7.76 19.48 -21.91
CA LEU A 352 -9.12 19.57 -21.39
C LEU A 352 -9.58 18.27 -20.73
N THR A 353 -9.30 17.13 -21.35
CA THR A 353 -9.79 15.82 -20.89
C THR A 353 -9.36 15.52 -19.46
N ILE A 354 -8.07 15.69 -19.12
CA ILE A 354 -7.51 15.33 -17.81
C ILE A 354 -8.24 16.04 -16.65
N PRO A 355 -8.25 17.38 -16.56
CA PRO A 355 -8.90 18.07 -15.45
C PRO A 355 -10.43 17.90 -15.49
N LEU A 356 -11.05 17.79 -16.67
CA LEU A 356 -12.49 17.58 -16.80
C LEU A 356 -12.93 16.21 -16.25
N THR A 357 -12.25 15.12 -16.63
CA THR A 357 -12.56 13.79 -16.08
C THR A 357 -12.33 13.75 -14.57
N ALA A 358 -11.24 14.35 -14.09
CA ALA A 358 -10.97 14.44 -12.66
C ALA A 358 -12.11 15.14 -11.92
N ALA A 359 -12.54 16.32 -12.39
CA ALA A 359 -13.62 17.07 -11.78
C ALA A 359 -14.95 16.28 -11.79
N VAL A 360 -15.31 15.63 -12.90
CA VAL A 360 -16.53 14.82 -12.98
C VAL A 360 -16.50 13.67 -11.99
N ILE A 361 -15.39 12.91 -11.93
CA ILE A 361 -15.26 11.76 -11.03
C ILE A 361 -15.28 12.20 -9.56
N LEU A 362 -14.56 13.28 -9.23
CA LEU A 362 -14.53 13.83 -7.87
C LEU A 362 -15.86 14.47 -7.45
N THR A 363 -16.72 14.86 -8.40
CA THR A 363 -18.09 15.27 -8.10
C THR A 363 -18.90 14.09 -7.56
N PHE A 364 -18.75 12.90 -8.15
CA PHE A 364 -19.46 11.69 -7.69
C PHE A 364 -18.83 11.03 -6.45
N ASN A 365 -17.50 11.12 -6.30
CA ASN A 365 -16.82 10.60 -5.12
C ASN A 365 -15.51 11.37 -4.86
N PRO A 366 -15.52 12.40 -4.01
CA PRO A 366 -14.34 13.21 -3.70
C PRO A 366 -13.30 12.47 -2.85
N LEU A 367 -13.69 11.37 -2.19
CA LEU A 367 -12.78 10.54 -1.38
C LEU A 367 -11.76 9.79 -2.25
N LEU A 368 -11.93 9.77 -3.57
CA LEU A 368 -10.98 9.13 -4.49
C LEU A 368 -9.69 9.91 -4.68
N LEU A 369 -9.67 11.22 -4.41
CA LEU A 369 -8.50 12.07 -4.70
C LEU A 369 -7.18 11.58 -4.04
N PRO A 370 -7.15 11.19 -2.75
CA PRO A 370 -5.93 10.68 -2.12
C PRO A 370 -5.61 9.21 -2.49
N SER A 371 -6.55 8.50 -3.13
CA SER A 371 -6.38 7.08 -3.42
C SER A 371 -5.26 6.84 -4.44
N ALA A 372 -4.42 5.84 -4.17
CA ALA A 372 -3.31 5.47 -5.06
C ALA A 372 -3.78 5.22 -6.50
N SER A 373 -4.91 4.51 -6.68
CA SER A 373 -5.45 4.21 -8.01
C SER A 373 -5.79 5.47 -8.82
N PHE A 374 -6.37 6.49 -8.18
CA PHE A 374 -6.70 7.74 -8.84
C PHE A 374 -5.41 8.48 -9.22
N VAL A 375 -4.54 8.77 -8.26
CA VAL A 375 -3.30 9.55 -8.47
C VAL A 375 -2.43 8.90 -9.54
N LEU A 376 -2.18 7.59 -9.45
CA LEU A 376 -1.38 6.84 -10.41
C LEU A 376 -1.94 6.94 -11.83
N SER A 377 -3.26 6.83 -12.00
CA SER A 377 -3.92 6.90 -13.31
C SER A 377 -3.79 8.28 -13.96
N TYR A 378 -4.03 9.35 -13.19
CA TYR A 378 -3.96 10.72 -13.72
C TYR A 378 -2.52 11.16 -13.94
N MET A 379 -1.58 10.78 -13.07
CA MET A 379 -0.17 11.08 -13.24
C MET A 379 0.47 10.32 -14.40
N ALA A 380 0.02 9.09 -14.70
CA ALA A 380 0.45 8.37 -15.90
C ALA A 380 0.12 9.15 -17.19
N VAL A 381 -1.16 9.54 -17.34
CA VAL A 381 -1.63 10.26 -18.52
C VAL A 381 -1.02 11.66 -18.56
N TRP A 382 -0.96 12.37 -17.43
CA TRP A 382 -0.31 13.68 -17.34
C TRP A 382 1.16 13.61 -17.77
N SER A 383 1.91 12.61 -17.31
CA SER A 383 3.31 12.41 -17.69
C SER A 383 3.45 12.13 -19.20
N LEU A 384 2.61 11.24 -19.74
CA LEU A 384 2.60 10.93 -21.16
C LEU A 384 2.34 12.18 -22.02
N CYS A 385 1.47 13.07 -21.57
CA CYS A 385 1.05 14.23 -22.37
C CYS A 385 1.98 15.43 -22.24
N TYR A 386 2.51 15.69 -21.03
CA TYR A 386 3.29 16.91 -20.74
C TYR A 386 4.79 16.68 -20.63
N LEU A 387 5.26 15.46 -20.33
CA LEU A 387 6.69 15.17 -20.18
C LEU A 387 7.33 14.53 -21.42
N THR A 388 6.58 13.77 -22.23
CA THR A 388 7.14 13.07 -23.41
C THR A 388 7.85 14.02 -24.37
N GLY A 389 7.25 15.16 -24.71
CA GLY A 389 7.86 16.14 -25.61
C GLY A 389 9.12 16.82 -25.04
N PRO A 390 9.12 17.31 -23.78
CA PRO A 390 10.33 17.78 -23.12
C PRO A 390 11.44 16.73 -23.04
N VAL A 391 11.09 15.46 -22.75
CA VAL A 391 12.03 14.34 -22.70
C VAL A 391 12.63 14.07 -24.08
N GLU A 392 11.81 13.97 -25.13
CA GLU A 392 12.26 13.81 -26.52
C GLU A 392 13.28 14.89 -26.89
N LYS A 393 12.95 16.17 -26.66
CA LYS A 393 13.87 17.28 -26.94
C LYS A 393 15.16 17.22 -26.14
N PHE A 394 15.10 16.77 -24.89
CA PHE A 394 16.28 16.61 -24.05
C PHE A 394 17.20 15.51 -24.61
N PHE A 395 16.65 14.34 -24.93
CA PHE A 395 17.40 13.23 -25.49
C PHE A 395 17.99 13.58 -26.86
N ASP A 396 17.19 14.15 -27.76
CA ASP A 396 17.64 14.52 -29.10
C ASP A 396 18.73 15.60 -29.08
N LYS A 397 18.68 16.52 -28.11
CA LYS A 397 19.64 17.62 -28.01
C LYS A 397 20.93 17.21 -27.30
N TYR A 398 20.83 16.43 -26.22
CA TYR A 398 21.95 16.21 -25.30
C TYR A 398 22.46 14.76 -25.29
N ILE A 399 21.64 13.78 -25.67
CA ILE A 399 21.98 12.34 -25.64
C ILE A 399 22.19 11.84 -27.08
N SER A 400 23.29 12.27 -27.68
CA SER A 400 23.73 11.82 -29.01
C SER A 400 25.20 11.40 -29.01
N SER A 401 25.61 10.63 -30.02
CA SER A 401 27.02 10.24 -30.24
C SER A 401 27.61 9.53 -29.01
N TRP A 402 28.73 10.00 -28.46
CA TRP A 402 29.37 9.39 -27.29
C TRP A 402 28.55 9.54 -26.02
N MET A 403 27.72 10.59 -25.93
CA MET A 403 26.85 10.79 -24.77
C MET A 403 25.74 9.72 -24.69
N PHE A 404 25.31 9.19 -25.85
CA PHE A 404 24.40 8.05 -25.90
C PHE A 404 25.02 6.83 -25.21
N ILE A 405 26.26 6.48 -25.56
CA ILE A 405 26.97 5.32 -24.99
C ILE A 405 27.16 5.51 -23.48
N VAL A 406 27.62 6.70 -23.06
CA VAL A 406 27.82 7.02 -21.64
C VAL A 406 26.51 6.93 -20.86
N PHE A 407 25.42 7.50 -21.39
CA PHE A 407 24.11 7.44 -20.74
C PHE A 407 23.64 5.99 -20.53
N PHE A 408 23.62 5.18 -21.59
CA PHE A 408 23.16 3.80 -21.49
C PHE A 408 24.06 2.92 -20.62
N PHE A 409 25.39 3.15 -20.66
CA PHE A 409 26.33 2.51 -19.75
C PHE A 409 25.97 2.80 -18.29
N TRP A 410 25.77 4.06 -17.92
CA TRP A 410 25.45 4.43 -16.55
C TRP A 410 24.06 3.98 -16.12
N VAL A 411 23.05 4.02 -17.01
CA VAL A 411 21.72 3.47 -16.73
C VAL A 411 21.83 1.97 -16.43
N PHE A 412 22.55 1.22 -17.26
CA PHE A 412 22.77 -0.21 -17.04
C PHE A 412 23.54 -0.45 -15.74
N PHE A 413 24.67 0.22 -15.54
CA PHE A 413 25.52 0.07 -14.36
C PHE A 413 24.80 0.41 -13.04
N LEU A 414 24.09 1.54 -12.99
CA LEU A 414 23.28 1.93 -11.83
C LEU A 414 22.16 0.93 -11.57
N THR A 415 21.48 0.47 -12.62
CA THR A 415 20.45 -0.57 -12.48
C THR A 415 21.06 -1.83 -11.90
N THR A 416 22.19 -2.31 -12.42
CA THR A 416 22.88 -3.49 -11.90
C THR A 416 23.26 -3.31 -10.44
N ILE A 417 23.78 -2.15 -10.03
CA ILE A 417 24.08 -1.89 -8.62
C ILE A 417 22.83 -1.95 -7.76
N VAL A 418 21.73 -1.30 -8.18
CA VAL A 418 20.44 -1.37 -7.46
C VAL A 418 19.98 -2.82 -7.29
N CYS A 419 20.25 -3.68 -8.28
CA CYS A 419 19.76 -5.06 -8.30
C CYS A 419 20.68 -6.06 -7.62
N VAL A 420 21.98 -5.81 -7.58
CA VAL A 420 22.98 -6.73 -7.04
C VAL A 420 23.42 -6.32 -5.64
N GLU A 421 23.70 -5.03 -5.42
CA GLU A 421 24.23 -4.53 -4.15
C GLU A 421 23.76 -3.09 -3.89
N TYR A 422 22.45 -2.92 -3.68
CA TYR A 422 21.83 -1.63 -3.40
C TYR A 422 22.48 -0.86 -2.23
N ASP A 423 23.09 -1.58 -1.27
CA ASP A 423 23.81 -1.00 -0.15
C ASP A 423 24.99 -0.09 -0.58
N LEU A 424 25.57 -0.30 -1.77
CA LEU A 424 26.62 0.57 -2.31
C LEU A 424 26.12 2.00 -2.54
N LEU A 425 24.86 2.19 -2.96
CA LEU A 425 24.29 3.52 -3.20
C LEU A 425 24.15 4.36 -1.93
N ARG A 426 24.32 3.75 -0.76
CA ARG A 426 24.28 4.42 0.54
C ARG A 426 25.66 4.79 1.06
N ASN A 427 26.71 4.18 0.52
CA ASN A 427 28.07 4.47 0.92
C ASN A 427 28.52 5.80 0.30
N SER A 428 28.76 6.81 1.14
CA SER A 428 29.15 8.16 0.71
C SER A 428 30.41 8.17 -0.14
N ASN A 429 31.38 7.30 0.16
CA ASN A 429 32.64 7.22 -0.58
C ASN A 429 32.40 6.61 -1.96
N PHE A 430 31.57 5.56 -2.04
CA PHE A 430 31.16 4.97 -3.31
C PHE A 430 30.41 6.00 -4.17
N MET A 431 29.44 6.72 -3.58
CA MET A 431 28.68 7.74 -4.29
C MET A 431 29.55 8.90 -4.76
N ALA A 432 30.55 9.32 -3.99
CA ALA A 432 31.50 10.36 -4.39
C ALA A 432 32.38 9.90 -5.57
N LEU A 433 32.96 8.69 -5.48
CA LEU A 433 33.75 8.10 -6.57
C LEU A 433 32.92 7.91 -7.84
N MET A 434 31.70 7.37 -7.70
CA MET A 434 30.76 7.18 -8.79
C MET A 434 30.38 8.51 -9.45
N SER A 435 30.09 9.55 -8.66
CA SER A 435 29.79 10.88 -9.18
C SER A 435 30.98 11.46 -9.96
N GLY A 436 32.20 11.29 -9.43
CA GLY A 436 33.43 11.67 -10.13
C GLY A 436 33.61 10.92 -11.46
N ALA A 437 33.36 9.61 -11.47
CA ALA A 437 33.44 8.78 -12.67
C ALA A 437 32.38 9.17 -13.73
N VAL A 438 31.15 9.47 -13.29
CA VAL A 438 30.08 9.97 -14.18
C VAL A 438 30.52 11.28 -14.82
N LEU A 439 30.97 12.26 -14.02
CA LEU A 439 31.42 13.56 -14.53
C LEU A 439 32.61 13.43 -15.49
N LEU A 440 33.59 12.58 -15.16
CA LEU A 440 34.74 12.31 -16.02
C LEU A 440 34.30 11.68 -17.36
N SER A 441 33.38 10.72 -17.32
CA SER A 441 32.86 10.08 -18.54
C SER A 441 32.05 11.05 -19.41
N ILE A 442 31.27 11.95 -18.81
CA ILE A 442 30.55 13.02 -19.52
C ILE A 442 31.56 13.98 -20.16
N PHE A 443 32.59 14.39 -19.41
CA PHE A 443 33.66 15.26 -19.93
C PHE A 443 34.39 14.59 -21.09
N ALA A 444 34.81 13.33 -20.94
CA ALA A 444 35.47 12.56 -21.99
C ALA A 444 34.58 12.41 -23.23
N ALA A 445 33.30 12.07 -23.07
CA ALA A 445 32.34 11.99 -24.16
C ALA A 445 32.14 13.34 -24.86
N SER A 446 32.11 14.45 -24.12
CA SER A 446 32.01 15.79 -24.70
C SER A 446 33.23 16.16 -25.54
N ARG A 447 34.44 15.80 -25.08
CA ARG A 447 35.70 16.00 -25.83
C ARG A 447 35.77 15.12 -27.06
N LEU A 448 35.40 13.85 -26.93
CA LEU A 448 35.33 12.92 -28.05
C LEU A 448 34.29 13.35 -29.09
N HIS A 449 33.13 13.87 -28.66
CA HIS A 449 32.13 14.40 -29.58
C HIS A 449 32.66 15.58 -30.40
N ALA A 450 33.46 16.47 -29.78
CA ALA A 450 34.08 17.60 -30.49
C ALA A 450 35.16 17.18 -31.50
N VAL A 451 35.85 16.06 -31.27
CA VAL A 451 36.96 15.60 -32.13
C VAL A 451 36.51 14.57 -33.17
N LYS A 452 35.65 13.62 -32.77
CA LYS A 452 35.20 12.49 -33.60
C LYS A 452 33.74 12.13 -33.24
N PRO A 453 32.75 12.85 -33.76
CA PRO A 453 31.34 12.55 -33.50
C PRO A 453 30.93 11.21 -34.11
N LEU A 454 30.00 10.54 -33.42
CA LEU A 454 29.33 9.30 -33.84
C LEU A 454 27.91 9.64 -34.27
N ASP A 455 27.80 10.30 -35.42
CA ASP A 455 26.56 10.91 -35.90
C ASP A 455 25.41 9.93 -36.15
N GLY A 456 25.69 8.63 -36.27
CA GLY A 456 24.68 7.58 -36.39
C GLY A 456 23.98 7.21 -35.07
N LEU A 457 24.50 7.63 -33.91
CA LEU A 457 23.97 7.28 -32.58
C LEU A 457 23.12 8.42 -32.00
N ALA A 458 22.09 8.84 -32.74
CA ALA A 458 21.09 9.76 -32.25
C ALA A 458 19.70 9.14 -32.42
N MET A 459 18.87 9.23 -31.38
CA MET A 459 17.54 8.62 -31.39
C MET A 459 16.63 9.17 -32.50
N ASN A 460 16.71 10.47 -32.79
CA ASN A 460 16.01 11.11 -33.90
C ASN A 460 16.52 10.74 -35.30
N ARG A 461 17.69 10.11 -35.42
CA ARG A 461 18.27 9.64 -36.69
C ARG A 461 18.02 8.15 -36.95
N MET A 462 17.31 7.46 -36.06
CA MET A 462 16.96 6.06 -36.26
C MET A 462 15.99 5.86 -37.42
N PRO A 463 16.05 4.71 -38.13
CA PRO A 463 15.15 4.39 -39.24
C PRO A 463 13.66 4.50 -38.85
N PRO A 464 12.76 4.83 -39.78
CA PRO A 464 11.32 4.95 -39.51
C PRO A 464 10.70 3.71 -38.86
N THR A 465 11.24 2.52 -39.16
CA THR A 465 10.84 1.24 -38.57
C THR A 465 11.07 1.17 -37.06
N ILE A 466 12.06 1.90 -36.52
CA ILE A 466 12.44 1.93 -35.10
C ILE A 466 11.96 3.21 -34.40
N GLN A 467 11.60 4.26 -35.15
CA GLN A 467 11.10 5.52 -34.56
C GLN A 467 9.90 5.33 -33.63
N GLY A 468 9.02 4.37 -33.92
CA GLY A 468 7.93 4.01 -33.01
C GLY A 468 8.43 3.50 -31.65
N LEU A 469 9.50 2.70 -31.63
CA LEU A 469 10.13 2.21 -30.39
C LEU A 469 10.85 3.32 -29.63
N VAL A 470 11.47 4.26 -30.34
CA VAL A 470 12.09 5.46 -29.75
C VAL A 470 11.04 6.34 -29.06
N GLN A 471 9.93 6.62 -29.73
CA GLN A 471 8.82 7.37 -29.14
C GLN A 471 8.23 6.65 -27.93
N PHE A 472 8.11 5.33 -28.00
CA PHE A 472 7.68 4.51 -26.88
C PHE A 472 8.68 4.57 -25.70
N PHE A 473 9.99 4.61 -25.98
CA PHE A 473 11.02 4.83 -24.96
C PHE A 473 10.87 6.18 -24.25
N TYR A 474 10.66 7.27 -25.00
CA TYR A 474 10.42 8.59 -24.40
C TYR A 474 9.17 8.63 -23.52
N ALA A 475 8.10 7.97 -23.97
CA ALA A 475 6.87 7.82 -23.20
C ALA A 475 7.09 7.02 -21.89
N GLN A 476 7.79 5.89 -21.96
CA GLN A 476 8.12 5.09 -20.77
C GLN A 476 8.97 5.87 -19.78
N PHE A 477 10.02 6.55 -20.26
CA PHE A 477 10.89 7.36 -19.41
C PHE A 477 10.14 8.51 -18.72
N SER A 478 9.19 9.13 -19.43
CA SER A 478 8.31 10.16 -18.90
C SER A 478 7.41 9.65 -17.78
N ILE A 479 6.83 8.45 -17.94
CA ILE A 479 6.03 7.79 -16.90
C ILE A 479 6.89 7.44 -15.68
N GLN A 480 8.14 7.00 -15.89
CA GLN A 480 9.05 6.73 -14.78
C GLN A 480 9.28 7.97 -13.91
N ILE A 481 9.59 9.11 -14.54
CA ILE A 481 9.88 10.37 -13.85
C ILE A 481 8.63 10.96 -13.20
N GLY A 482 7.54 11.13 -13.96
CA GLY A 482 6.38 11.87 -13.46
C GLY A 482 5.47 11.06 -12.51
N MET A 483 5.55 9.73 -12.55
CA MET A 483 4.64 8.87 -11.81
C MET A 483 5.36 7.76 -11.03
N MET A 484 6.06 6.86 -11.71
CA MET A 484 6.42 5.56 -11.12
C MET A 484 7.44 5.66 -9.98
N ILE A 485 8.54 6.40 -10.18
CA ILE A 485 9.61 6.54 -9.18
C ILE A 485 9.10 7.15 -7.85
N PRO A 486 8.54 8.38 -7.83
CA PRO A 486 8.13 9.02 -6.58
C PRO A 486 6.90 8.36 -5.94
N LEU A 487 5.90 7.98 -6.74
CA LEU A 487 4.62 7.50 -6.20
C LEU A 487 4.68 6.03 -5.81
N SER A 488 5.47 5.18 -6.48
CA SER A 488 5.60 3.78 -6.06
C SER A 488 6.27 3.69 -4.69
N ALA A 489 7.30 4.50 -4.46
CA ALA A 489 7.93 4.56 -3.15
C ALA A 489 6.97 5.13 -2.09
N ALA A 490 6.20 6.17 -2.42
CA ALA A 490 5.27 6.82 -1.49
C ALA A 490 4.06 5.94 -1.10
N TYR A 491 3.49 5.17 -2.05
CA TYR A 491 2.28 4.37 -1.81
C TYR A 491 2.55 2.89 -1.53
N PHE A 492 3.61 2.32 -2.10
CA PHE A 492 3.88 0.88 -2.02
C PHE A 492 5.16 0.52 -1.28
N HIS A 493 5.97 1.51 -0.85
CA HIS A 493 7.24 1.29 -0.14
C HIS A 493 8.24 0.43 -0.93
N ARG A 494 8.09 0.37 -2.26
CA ARG A 494 8.86 -0.50 -3.15
C ARG A 494 9.16 0.18 -4.47
N PHE A 495 10.28 -0.23 -5.06
CA PHE A 495 10.69 0.23 -6.38
C PHE A 495 10.96 -0.97 -7.31
N PRO A 496 10.10 -1.21 -8.30
CA PRO A 496 10.29 -2.28 -9.26
C PRO A 496 11.35 -1.86 -10.31
N ALA A 497 12.63 -2.02 -9.99
CA ALA A 497 13.74 -1.69 -10.87
C ALA A 497 13.65 -2.43 -12.22
N ALA A 498 13.23 -3.70 -12.18
CA ALA A 498 12.96 -4.51 -13.36
C ALA A 498 11.85 -3.93 -14.25
N GLY A 499 10.90 -3.18 -13.67
CA GLY A 499 9.72 -2.69 -14.35
C GLY A 499 10.03 -1.82 -15.55
N VAL A 500 11.14 -1.05 -15.51
CA VAL A 500 11.57 -0.23 -16.65
C VAL A 500 11.82 -1.12 -17.88
N PHE A 501 12.55 -2.22 -17.70
CA PHE A 501 12.93 -3.13 -18.78
C PHE A 501 11.82 -4.11 -19.13
N ALA A 502 11.15 -4.69 -18.12
CA ALA A 502 10.06 -5.61 -18.31
C ALA A 502 8.91 -4.95 -19.09
N ASN A 503 8.58 -3.68 -18.80
CA ASN A 503 7.51 -2.97 -19.50
C ASN A 503 7.80 -2.70 -20.98
N PHE A 504 9.08 -2.66 -21.41
CA PHE A 504 9.41 -2.52 -22.82
C PHE A 504 8.93 -3.71 -23.66
N ILE A 505 8.90 -4.90 -23.07
CA ILE A 505 8.45 -6.14 -23.73
C ILE A 505 6.99 -6.43 -23.37
N ALA A 506 6.64 -6.26 -22.08
CA ALA A 506 5.35 -6.61 -21.54
C ALA A 506 4.22 -5.77 -22.16
N ILE A 507 4.38 -4.44 -22.29
CA ILE A 507 3.28 -3.56 -22.76
C ILE A 507 2.85 -3.86 -24.21
N PRO A 508 3.76 -4.00 -25.20
CA PRO A 508 3.37 -4.41 -26.54
C PRO A 508 2.74 -5.81 -26.57
N LEU A 509 3.34 -6.76 -25.85
CA LEU A 509 2.91 -8.15 -25.83
C LEU A 509 1.51 -8.31 -25.21
N ILE A 510 1.24 -7.65 -24.09
CA ILE A 510 -0.08 -7.67 -23.47
C ILE A 510 -1.14 -7.03 -24.35
N GLY A 511 -0.78 -6.02 -25.15
CA GLY A 511 -1.69 -5.43 -26.13
C GLY A 511 -2.24 -6.46 -27.10
N LEU A 512 -1.36 -7.29 -27.67
CA LEU A 512 -1.76 -8.39 -28.56
C LEU A 512 -2.61 -9.44 -27.83
N ILE A 513 -2.18 -9.82 -26.62
CA ILE A 513 -2.88 -10.85 -25.81
C ILE A 513 -4.31 -10.43 -25.49
N VAL A 514 -4.49 -9.18 -25.07
CA VAL A 514 -5.78 -8.64 -24.66
C VAL A 514 -6.71 -8.49 -25.87
N MET A 515 -6.21 -7.97 -27.00
CA MET A 515 -7.02 -7.85 -28.21
C MET A 515 -7.46 -9.22 -28.74
N ALA A 516 -6.54 -10.17 -28.85
CA ALA A 516 -6.82 -11.52 -29.36
C ALA A 516 -7.78 -12.28 -28.42
N GLY A 517 -7.52 -12.25 -27.11
CA GLY A 517 -8.35 -12.94 -26.11
C GLY A 517 -9.74 -12.34 -25.99
N PHE A 518 -9.87 -11.00 -26.03
CA PHE A 518 -11.17 -10.35 -26.01
C PHE A 518 -11.98 -10.69 -27.28
N LEU A 519 -11.34 -10.66 -28.46
CA LEU A 519 -11.99 -11.02 -29.72
C LEU A 519 -12.42 -12.49 -29.74
N ALA A 520 -11.57 -13.41 -29.30
CA ALA A 520 -11.88 -14.84 -29.21
C ALA A 520 -13.08 -15.10 -28.29
N GLY A 521 -13.09 -14.48 -27.10
CA GLY A 521 -14.22 -14.59 -26.18
C GLY A 521 -15.51 -13.99 -26.74
N LEU A 522 -15.43 -12.83 -27.43
CA LEU A 522 -16.59 -12.18 -28.05
C LEU A 522 -17.18 -13.04 -29.18
N ILE A 523 -16.34 -13.63 -30.04
CA ILE A 523 -16.77 -14.55 -31.11
C ILE A 523 -17.44 -15.78 -30.50
N GLY A 524 -16.82 -16.43 -29.52
CA GLY A 524 -17.42 -17.59 -28.85
C GLY A 524 -18.76 -17.26 -28.21
N ALA A 525 -18.87 -16.12 -27.53
CA ALA A 525 -20.12 -15.68 -26.93
C ALA A 525 -21.20 -15.30 -27.96
N LEU A 526 -20.83 -14.65 -29.07
CA LEU A 526 -21.76 -14.30 -30.16
C LEU A 526 -22.36 -15.54 -30.81
N PHE A 527 -21.52 -16.51 -31.17
CA PHE A 527 -21.98 -17.76 -31.79
C PHE A 527 -22.79 -18.63 -30.83
N SER A 528 -22.53 -18.55 -29.51
CA SER A 528 -23.41 -19.14 -28.49
C SER A 528 -24.82 -18.54 -28.52
N VAL A 529 -24.96 -17.23 -28.76
CA VAL A 529 -26.27 -16.58 -28.91
C VAL A 529 -26.96 -16.96 -30.23
N LEU A 530 -26.19 -17.20 -31.28
CA LEU A 530 -26.68 -17.67 -32.58
C LEU A 530 -27.02 -19.17 -32.62
N HIS A 531 -27.04 -19.86 -31.47
CA HIS A 531 -27.27 -21.31 -31.37
C HIS A 531 -26.24 -22.19 -32.11
N MET A 532 -25.02 -21.68 -32.31
CA MET A 532 -23.89 -22.39 -32.94
C MET A 532 -22.65 -22.44 -32.02
N PRO A 533 -22.76 -22.93 -30.77
CA PRO A 533 -21.68 -22.85 -29.79
C PRO A 533 -20.41 -23.61 -30.22
N ALA A 534 -20.55 -24.77 -30.88
CA ALA A 534 -19.40 -25.56 -31.34
C ALA A 534 -18.52 -24.80 -32.34
N LEU A 535 -19.13 -24.11 -33.31
CA LEU A 535 -18.41 -23.28 -34.27
C LEU A 535 -17.75 -22.07 -33.58
N GLY A 536 -18.45 -21.46 -32.62
CA GLY A 536 -17.90 -20.39 -31.79
C GLY A 536 -16.65 -20.81 -31.01
N SER A 537 -16.71 -21.93 -30.30
CA SER A 537 -15.58 -22.47 -29.53
C SER A 537 -14.42 -22.88 -30.45
N LEU A 538 -14.70 -23.42 -31.65
CA LEU A 538 -13.68 -23.75 -32.63
C LEU A 538 -12.94 -22.50 -33.15
N LEU A 539 -13.67 -21.45 -33.53
CA LEU A 539 -13.07 -20.18 -33.98
C LEU A 539 -12.27 -19.51 -32.85
N ALA A 540 -12.80 -19.55 -31.63
CA ALA A 540 -12.11 -19.05 -30.46
C ALA A 540 -10.82 -19.85 -30.18
N LEU A 541 -10.84 -21.17 -30.36
CA LEU A 541 -9.67 -22.05 -30.20
C LEU A 541 -8.55 -21.67 -31.19
N TYR A 542 -8.87 -21.43 -32.47
CA TYR A 542 -7.86 -21.03 -33.45
C TYR A 542 -7.16 -19.71 -33.08
N LEU A 543 -7.93 -18.71 -32.64
CA LEU A 543 -7.37 -17.45 -32.16
C LEU A 543 -6.55 -17.64 -30.88
N ASN A 544 -7.06 -18.43 -29.94
CA ASN A 544 -6.42 -18.65 -28.65
C ASN A 544 -5.20 -19.58 -28.71
N ALA A 545 -5.06 -20.43 -29.74
CA ALA A 545 -3.87 -21.25 -29.94
C ALA A 545 -2.61 -20.39 -30.12
N GLY A 546 -2.69 -19.33 -30.94
CA GLY A 546 -1.62 -18.34 -31.04
C GLY A 546 -1.47 -17.52 -29.76
N ASN A 547 -2.59 -17.14 -29.15
CA ASN A 547 -2.59 -16.35 -27.91
C ASN A 547 -1.97 -17.10 -26.71
N TYR A 548 -2.09 -18.43 -26.67
CA TYR A 548 -1.50 -19.27 -25.63
C TYR A 548 0.02 -19.13 -25.57
N TRP A 549 0.69 -19.15 -26.74
CA TRP A 549 2.13 -18.92 -26.84
C TRP A 549 2.53 -17.51 -26.41
N LEU A 550 1.72 -16.50 -26.75
CA LEU A 550 1.94 -15.13 -26.27
C LEU A 550 1.79 -15.05 -24.74
N CYS A 551 0.80 -15.74 -24.16
CA CYS A 551 0.61 -15.83 -22.71
C CYS A 551 1.82 -16.48 -22.02
N ILE A 552 2.33 -17.60 -22.56
CA ILE A 552 3.55 -18.26 -22.05
C ILE A 552 4.74 -17.30 -22.13
N ALA A 553 4.95 -16.66 -23.29
CA ALA A 553 6.04 -15.70 -23.46
C ALA A 553 5.95 -14.56 -22.43
N PHE A 554 4.74 -14.04 -22.20
CA PHE A 554 4.51 -12.95 -21.26
C PHE A 554 4.78 -13.36 -19.81
N THR A 555 4.25 -14.51 -19.36
CA THR A 555 4.53 -15.02 -18.01
C THR A 555 6.01 -15.38 -17.86
N GLY A 556 6.66 -15.87 -18.92
CA GLY A 556 8.08 -16.15 -18.97
C GLY A 556 8.95 -14.89 -18.80
N VAL A 557 8.53 -13.76 -19.39
CA VAL A 557 9.18 -12.45 -19.18
C VAL A 557 9.11 -12.06 -17.70
N ALA A 558 7.94 -12.14 -17.07
CA ALA A 558 7.81 -11.85 -15.64
C ALA A 558 8.69 -12.77 -14.78
N HIS A 559 8.72 -14.07 -15.08
CA HIS A 559 9.55 -15.03 -14.35
C HIS A 559 11.06 -14.76 -14.53
N PHE A 560 11.49 -14.45 -15.76
CA PHE A 560 12.88 -14.12 -16.07
C PHE A 560 13.35 -12.89 -15.30
N PHE A 561 12.59 -11.79 -15.39
CA PHE A 561 12.94 -10.54 -14.69
C PHE A 561 12.84 -10.69 -13.18
N PHE A 562 11.94 -11.53 -12.65
CA PHE A 562 11.87 -11.83 -11.22
C PHE A 562 13.15 -12.52 -10.73
N LYS A 563 13.66 -13.49 -11.48
CA LYS A 563 14.92 -14.16 -11.15
C LYS A 563 16.15 -13.28 -11.34
N ALA A 564 16.13 -12.40 -12.35
CA ALA A 564 17.28 -11.58 -12.71
C ALA A 564 17.41 -10.28 -11.87
N PHE A 565 16.31 -9.76 -11.33
CA PHE A 565 16.28 -8.47 -10.63
C PHE A 565 15.62 -8.60 -9.26
N THR A 566 16.25 -8.04 -8.23
CA THR A 566 15.66 -7.96 -6.89
C THR A 566 14.51 -6.94 -6.85
N TYR A 567 13.55 -7.13 -5.94
CA TYR A 567 12.47 -6.18 -5.68
C TYR A 567 12.66 -5.44 -4.34
N PRO A 568 13.60 -4.47 -4.25
CA PRO A 568 13.98 -3.88 -2.97
C PRO A 568 12.88 -3.00 -2.39
N PHE A 569 12.79 -3.01 -1.06
CA PHE A 569 12.05 -2.00 -0.31
C PHE A 569 12.81 -0.69 -0.32
N MET A 570 12.08 0.41 -0.45
CA MET A 570 12.65 1.75 -0.39
C MET A 570 12.02 2.55 0.75
N PRO A 571 12.83 3.31 1.50
CA PRO A 571 12.28 4.24 2.47
C PRO A 571 11.35 5.25 1.79
N THR A 572 10.32 5.69 2.50
CA THR A 572 9.41 6.70 1.97
C THR A 572 10.10 8.04 1.78
N PHE A 573 9.84 8.69 0.66
CA PHE A 573 10.25 10.08 0.47
C PHE A 573 9.46 10.99 1.41
N SER A 574 10.15 11.93 2.05
CA SER A 574 9.47 12.96 2.85
C SER A 574 8.55 13.80 1.96
N THR A 575 7.47 14.33 2.54
CA THR A 575 6.54 15.22 1.82
C THR A 575 7.26 16.42 1.21
N SER A 576 8.25 16.99 1.92
CA SER A 576 9.10 18.06 1.41
C SER A 576 9.90 17.65 0.18
N TRP A 577 10.45 16.44 0.17
CA TRP A 577 11.17 15.91 -0.97
C TRP A 577 10.24 15.71 -2.16
N LEU A 578 9.04 15.15 -1.95
CA LEU A 578 8.04 14.99 -3.01
C LEU A 578 7.61 16.33 -3.61
N ILE A 579 7.38 17.35 -2.78
CA ILE A 579 7.05 18.71 -3.25
C ILE A 579 8.19 19.27 -4.10
N MET A 580 9.43 19.18 -3.63
CA MET A 580 10.61 19.66 -4.36
C MET A 580 10.78 18.91 -5.69
N TYR A 581 10.65 17.58 -5.68
CA TYR A 581 10.74 16.74 -6.86
C TYR A 581 9.68 17.12 -7.90
N TYR A 582 8.41 17.16 -7.49
CA TYR A 582 7.30 17.50 -8.39
C TYR A 582 7.36 18.95 -8.88
N SER A 583 7.90 19.88 -8.08
CA SER A 583 8.18 21.24 -8.54
C SER A 583 9.22 21.23 -9.67
N GLY A 584 10.28 20.44 -9.55
CA GLY A 584 11.26 20.23 -10.62
C GLY A 584 10.65 19.60 -11.88
N VAL A 585 9.78 18.60 -11.72
CA VAL A 585 9.05 17.96 -12.84
C VAL A 585 8.12 18.97 -13.53
N LEU A 586 7.41 19.81 -12.78
CA LEU A 586 6.56 20.86 -13.33
C LEU A 586 7.38 21.91 -14.08
N LEU A 587 8.54 22.32 -13.53
CA LEU A 587 9.45 23.21 -14.24
C LEU A 587 9.95 22.57 -15.53
N MET A 588 10.29 21.29 -15.54
CA MET A 588 10.69 20.58 -16.76
C MET A 588 9.56 20.53 -17.80
N ALA A 589 8.32 20.27 -17.37
CA ALA A 589 7.15 20.21 -18.25
C ALA A 589 6.80 21.59 -18.85
N PHE A 590 6.93 22.65 -18.05
CA PHE A 590 6.43 23.98 -18.37
C PHE A 590 7.52 25.06 -18.43
N TYR A 591 8.79 24.70 -18.62
CA TYR A 591 9.89 25.67 -18.57
C TYR A 591 9.67 26.85 -19.51
N ARG A 592 9.24 26.62 -20.76
CA ARG A 592 8.97 27.72 -21.72
C ARG A 592 7.84 28.63 -21.25
N PRO A 593 6.60 28.16 -20.99
CA PRO A 593 5.56 29.02 -20.45
C PRO A 593 5.95 29.79 -19.19
N VAL A 594 6.75 29.17 -18.31
CA VAL A 594 7.24 29.83 -17.08
C VAL A 594 8.23 30.95 -17.43
N PHE A 595 9.23 30.67 -18.28
CA PHE A 595 10.18 31.70 -18.74
C PHE A 595 9.49 32.82 -19.51
N ASP A 596 8.57 32.48 -20.42
CA ASP A 596 7.78 33.43 -21.19
C ASP A 596 6.93 34.31 -20.25
N PHE A 597 6.32 33.72 -19.21
CA PHE A 597 5.59 34.48 -18.18
C PHE A 597 6.50 35.44 -17.42
N PHE A 598 7.70 35.00 -17.01
CA PHE A 598 8.66 35.86 -16.33
C PHE A 598 9.18 36.98 -17.24
N GLU A 599 9.45 36.70 -18.51
CA GLU A 599 9.81 37.73 -19.49
C GLU A 599 8.67 38.74 -19.70
N GLU A 600 7.43 38.26 -19.89
CA GLU A 600 6.26 39.11 -20.07
C GLU A 600 5.98 39.95 -18.81
N MET A 601 6.16 39.36 -17.62
CA MET A 601 6.07 40.07 -16.34
C MET A 601 7.16 41.13 -16.22
N MET A 602 8.42 40.82 -16.56
CA MET A 602 9.52 41.79 -16.55
C MET A 602 9.29 42.93 -17.57
N GLN A 603 8.70 42.62 -18.71
CA GLN A 603 8.31 43.64 -19.70
C GLN A 603 7.18 44.53 -19.16
N ARG A 604 6.15 43.95 -18.53
CA ARG A 604 5.07 44.71 -17.88
C ARG A 604 5.56 45.52 -16.68
N MET A 605 6.59 45.05 -15.98
CA MET A 605 7.23 45.78 -14.89
C MET A 605 7.85 47.11 -15.31
N LYS A 606 8.24 47.27 -16.58
CA LYS A 606 8.73 48.54 -17.12
C LYS A 606 7.66 49.65 -17.19
N TYR A 607 6.38 49.29 -17.11
CA TYR A 607 5.25 50.21 -17.20
C TYR A 607 4.63 50.60 -15.85
N TYR A 608 5.11 50.04 -14.74
CA TYR A 608 4.63 50.37 -13.40
C TYR A 608 5.39 51.56 -12.83
N SER A 609 4.68 52.39 -12.06
CA SER A 609 5.30 53.48 -11.30
C SER A 609 6.23 52.92 -10.21
N ARG A 610 7.23 53.71 -9.77
CA ARG A 610 8.16 53.30 -8.69
C ARG A 610 7.41 52.85 -7.42
N GLU A 611 6.33 53.53 -7.05
CA GLU A 611 5.51 53.20 -5.87
C GLU A 611 4.80 51.84 -6.00
N GLU A 612 4.19 51.54 -7.17
CA GLU A 612 3.59 50.22 -7.42
C GLU A 612 4.63 49.09 -7.41
N LEU A 613 5.84 49.35 -7.89
CA LEU A 613 6.93 48.39 -7.86
C LEU A 613 7.35 48.07 -6.42
N TYR A 614 7.43 49.09 -5.54
CA TYR A 614 7.73 48.91 -4.12
C TYR A 614 6.64 48.14 -3.38
N ILE A 615 5.35 48.44 -3.61
CA ILE A 615 4.24 47.73 -2.96
C ILE A 615 4.20 46.26 -3.38
N ARG A 616 4.35 45.97 -4.68
CA ARG A 616 4.35 44.59 -5.19
C ARG A 616 5.61 43.82 -4.78
N GLY A 617 6.77 44.48 -4.80
CA GLY A 617 8.02 43.93 -4.30
C GLY A 617 7.93 43.59 -2.81
N ALA A 618 7.36 44.49 -2.00
CA ALA A 618 7.11 44.26 -0.58
C ALA A 618 6.12 43.12 -0.34
N ALA A 619 5.06 43.00 -1.14
CA ALA A 619 4.10 41.89 -1.03
C ALA A 619 4.74 40.53 -1.37
N ILE A 620 5.55 40.46 -2.43
CA ILE A 620 6.29 39.24 -2.81
C ILE A 620 7.33 38.90 -1.73
N ALA A 621 8.11 39.88 -1.27
CA ALA A 621 9.07 39.69 -0.19
C ALA A 621 8.39 39.23 1.10
N SER A 622 7.23 39.81 1.46
CA SER A 622 6.45 39.41 2.63
C SER A 622 5.91 37.97 2.50
N ALA A 623 5.44 37.58 1.31
CA ALA A 623 5.00 36.21 1.05
C ALA A 623 6.16 35.21 1.11
N LEU A 624 7.33 35.56 0.55
CA LEU A 624 8.54 34.74 0.61
C LEU A 624 9.08 34.62 2.04
N VAL A 625 9.08 35.71 2.81
CA VAL A 625 9.45 35.71 4.23
C VAL A 625 8.46 34.90 5.05
N LEU A 626 7.14 35.02 4.82
CA LEU A 626 6.14 34.21 5.50
C LEU A 626 6.31 32.72 5.19
N VAL A 627 6.54 32.36 3.93
CA VAL A 627 6.84 30.98 3.53
C VAL A 627 8.14 30.51 4.18
N PHE A 628 9.19 31.33 4.18
CA PHE A 628 10.46 31.03 4.83
C PHE A 628 10.33 30.92 6.35
N PHE A 629 9.49 31.70 7.02
CA PHE A 629 9.24 31.64 8.46
C PHE A 629 8.42 30.39 8.81
N LEU A 630 7.35 30.12 8.06
CA LEU A 630 6.54 28.90 8.21
C LEU A 630 7.35 27.62 7.95
N TYR A 631 8.35 27.70 7.07
CA TYR A 631 9.23 26.58 6.75
C TYR A 631 10.46 26.48 7.68
N GLY A 632 11.05 27.62 8.04
CA GLY A 632 12.22 27.75 8.90
C GLY A 632 11.93 27.44 10.37
N TRP A 633 10.70 27.71 10.84
CA TRP A 633 10.23 27.32 12.18
C TRP A 633 10.29 25.80 12.42
N LYS A 634 10.32 24.99 11.34
CA LYS A 634 10.39 23.52 11.44
C LYS A 634 11.78 22.94 11.65
N PHE A 635 12.87 23.72 11.68
CA PHE A 635 14.22 23.14 11.75
C PHE A 635 14.89 23.18 13.13
N LYS A 636 15.05 21.94 13.65
CA LYS A 636 16.04 21.41 14.61
C LYS A 636 15.95 21.86 16.07
N LYS A 637 15.00 21.27 16.81
CA LYS A 637 15.41 20.68 18.10
C LYS A 637 16.46 19.61 17.77
N LYS A 638 17.67 19.71 18.34
CA LYS A 638 18.58 18.56 18.34
C LYS A 638 17.79 17.41 18.99
N PRO A 639 17.62 16.26 18.31
CA PRO A 639 16.93 15.14 18.94
C PRO A 639 17.69 14.81 20.21
N VAL A 640 16.99 14.85 21.35
CA VAL A 640 17.50 14.26 22.58
C VAL A 640 17.70 12.77 22.27
N PRO A 641 18.79 12.14 22.71
CA PRO A 641 18.97 10.70 22.50
C PRO A 641 17.85 9.95 23.22
N GLU A 642 16.86 9.48 22.47
CA GLU A 642 15.70 8.77 22.98
C GLU A 642 15.80 7.29 22.58
N PHE A 643 15.59 6.40 23.53
CA PHE A 643 15.24 5.02 23.25
C PHE A 643 13.79 4.97 22.77
N LYS A 644 13.51 4.15 21.76
CA LYS A 644 12.16 3.91 21.28
C LYS A 644 11.89 2.42 21.05
N ALA A 645 10.90 1.87 21.72
CA ALA A 645 10.37 0.54 21.44
C ALA A 645 9.03 0.66 20.69
N THR A 646 8.89 -0.02 19.56
CA THR A 646 7.62 -0.14 18.83
C THR A 646 7.13 -1.58 18.93
N ILE A 647 6.04 -1.78 19.66
CA ILE A 647 5.36 -3.07 19.83
C ILE A 647 4.28 -3.16 18.76
N MET A 648 4.51 -4.00 17.76
CA MET A 648 3.63 -4.06 16.59
C MET A 648 2.29 -4.69 16.95
N ALA A 649 1.21 -4.17 16.37
CA ALA A 649 -0.11 -4.75 16.45
C ALA A 649 -0.27 -5.82 15.36
N ILE A 650 0.26 -7.01 15.66
CA ILE A 650 0.26 -8.17 14.78
C ILE A 650 -0.73 -9.21 15.30
N GLY A 651 -1.39 -9.93 14.38
CA GLY A 651 -2.40 -10.96 14.63
C GLY A 651 -2.08 -11.84 15.84
N PHE A 652 -1.20 -12.80 15.61
CA PHE A 652 -0.75 -13.76 16.60
C PHE A 652 0.77 -13.88 16.47
N GLY A 653 1.50 -13.65 17.58
CA GLY A 653 2.96 -13.64 17.60
C GLY A 653 3.62 -12.35 18.07
N ASN A 654 4.94 -12.30 17.92
CA ASN A 654 5.79 -11.20 18.38
C ASN A 654 6.57 -10.57 17.21
N CYS A 655 6.65 -9.25 17.17
CA CYS A 655 7.48 -8.48 16.24
C CYS A 655 7.66 -7.08 16.81
N ASN A 656 8.81 -6.83 17.42
CA ASN A 656 9.06 -5.62 18.18
C ASN A 656 10.33 -4.95 17.68
N ILE A 657 10.27 -3.64 17.43
CA ILE A 657 11.39 -2.86 16.92
C ILE A 657 11.96 -2.04 18.07
N LEU A 658 13.25 -2.22 18.38
CA LEU A 658 13.95 -1.42 19.38
C LEU A 658 14.92 -0.47 18.69
N ARG A 659 14.72 0.83 18.85
CA ARG A 659 15.64 1.87 18.37
C ARG A 659 16.45 2.41 19.54
N THR A 660 17.76 2.26 19.45
CA THR A 660 18.69 2.72 20.48
C THR A 660 18.78 4.24 20.48
N PRO A 661 19.15 4.87 21.60
CA PRO A 661 19.42 6.31 21.67
C PRO A 661 20.45 6.80 20.62
N GLY A 662 21.41 5.96 20.27
CA GLY A 662 22.43 6.17 19.23
C GLY A 662 21.93 5.92 17.80
N GLY A 663 20.65 5.55 17.64
CA GLY A 663 19.97 5.40 16.36
C GLY A 663 20.16 4.05 15.67
N LYS A 664 20.63 3.01 16.37
CA LYS A 664 20.64 1.63 15.86
C LYS A 664 19.27 0.98 16.01
N SER A 665 18.99 -0.03 15.21
CA SER A 665 17.73 -0.79 15.26
C SER A 665 18.00 -2.25 15.54
N LEU A 666 17.29 -2.79 16.52
CA LEU A 666 17.21 -4.22 16.81
C LEU A 666 15.79 -4.70 16.52
N LEU A 667 15.66 -5.97 16.15
CA LEU A 667 14.38 -6.63 15.95
C LEU A 667 14.24 -7.78 16.94
N VAL A 668 13.10 -7.89 17.59
CA VAL A 668 12.74 -9.03 18.44
C VAL A 668 11.55 -9.70 17.78
N ASP A 669 11.79 -10.91 17.28
CA ASP A 669 10.84 -11.72 16.51
C ASP A 669 10.33 -11.08 15.21
N THR A 670 9.66 -11.90 14.40
CA THR A 670 9.29 -11.61 13.01
C THR A 670 7.84 -11.99 12.66
N THR A 671 7.17 -12.79 13.50
CA THR A 671 5.78 -13.25 13.39
C THR A 671 5.36 -13.94 12.08
N ILE A 672 4.13 -14.47 12.02
CA ILE A 672 3.35 -14.71 10.79
C ILE A 672 2.37 -13.55 10.58
N GLY A 673 1.89 -13.35 9.35
CA GLY A 673 0.86 -12.38 9.03
C GLY A 673 -0.56 -12.75 9.53
N ASP A 674 -1.41 -11.73 9.66
CA ASP A 674 -2.78 -11.82 10.20
C ASP A 674 -3.71 -12.86 9.53
N GLU A 675 -3.45 -13.28 8.28
CA GLU A 675 -4.27 -14.27 7.56
C GLU A 675 -3.66 -15.70 7.58
N GLY A 676 -2.66 -15.96 8.44
CA GLY A 676 -1.96 -17.25 8.48
C GLY A 676 -0.96 -17.48 7.32
N GLY A 677 -0.83 -16.50 6.42
CA GLY A 677 0.21 -16.43 5.40
C GLY A 677 1.31 -15.42 5.74
N PHE A 678 2.41 -15.47 5.00
CA PHE A 678 3.51 -14.50 5.12
C PHE A 678 3.04 -13.09 4.71
N ASN A 679 2.65 -12.25 5.68
CA ASN A 679 2.27 -10.85 5.43
C ASN A 679 3.45 -9.91 5.69
N PHE A 680 4.60 -10.23 5.09
CA PHE A 680 5.79 -9.39 5.12
C PHE A 680 5.54 -7.96 4.59
N SER A 681 4.55 -7.77 3.73
CA SER A 681 4.24 -6.46 3.15
C SER A 681 3.90 -5.38 4.18
N GLY A 682 3.20 -5.74 5.26
CA GLY A 682 2.85 -4.82 6.35
C GLY A 682 4.04 -4.46 7.23
N LEU A 683 4.86 -5.47 7.59
CA LEU A 683 6.06 -5.28 8.42
C LEU A 683 7.13 -4.46 7.68
N ALA A 684 7.38 -4.79 6.41
CA ALA A 684 8.36 -4.09 5.60
C ALA A 684 7.96 -2.63 5.32
N ALA A 685 6.66 -2.33 5.24
CA ALA A 685 6.17 -0.95 5.16
C ALA A 685 6.50 -0.16 6.44
N ALA A 686 6.33 -0.77 7.62
CA ALA A 686 6.71 -0.17 8.90
C ALA A 686 8.21 0.07 8.97
N PHE A 687 9.04 -0.92 8.62
CA PHE A 687 10.50 -0.78 8.58
C PHE A 687 10.93 0.34 7.63
N SER A 688 10.32 0.43 6.45
CA SER A 688 10.60 1.47 5.46
C SER A 688 10.22 2.87 5.95
N LEU A 689 9.08 3.00 6.66
CA LEU A 689 8.63 4.26 7.26
C LEU A 689 9.58 4.73 8.36
N TYR A 690 10.12 3.80 9.15
CA TYR A 690 11.12 4.11 10.17
C TYR A 690 12.54 4.30 9.63
N HIS A 691 12.71 4.20 8.30
CA HIS A 691 13.98 4.25 7.60
C HIS A 691 14.97 3.16 8.08
N ILE A 692 14.44 2.00 8.47
CA ILE A 692 15.21 0.82 8.87
C ILE A 692 15.62 0.06 7.62
N ASN A 693 16.90 -0.26 7.56
CA ASN A 693 17.55 -0.82 6.38
C ASN A 693 18.35 -2.08 6.69
N SER A 694 18.76 -2.23 7.94
CA SER A 694 19.52 -3.33 8.48
C SER A 694 19.28 -3.37 9.98
N PHE A 695 19.36 -4.54 10.58
CA PHE A 695 19.28 -4.69 12.03
C PHE A 695 20.67 -4.96 12.59
N GLU A 696 21.02 -4.24 13.66
CA GLU A 696 22.29 -4.45 14.37
C GLU A 696 22.29 -5.81 15.08
N ALA A 697 21.13 -6.21 15.61
CA ALA A 697 20.85 -7.55 16.08
C ALA A 697 19.39 -7.92 15.81
N VAL A 698 19.15 -9.20 15.50
CA VAL A 698 17.82 -9.81 15.50
C VAL A 698 17.79 -10.89 16.56
N VAL A 699 16.79 -10.86 17.43
CA VAL A 699 16.56 -11.88 18.45
C VAL A 699 15.36 -12.71 18.01
N LEU A 700 15.59 -14.01 17.78
CA LEU A 700 14.55 -15.00 17.54
C LEU A 700 14.33 -15.76 18.84
N THR A 701 13.30 -15.37 19.58
CA THR A 701 13.10 -15.76 20.98
C THR A 701 12.89 -17.26 21.14
N ASN A 702 12.11 -17.88 20.26
CA ASN A 702 11.91 -19.33 20.15
C ASN A 702 11.70 -19.72 18.66
N LEU A 703 11.40 -21.00 18.39
CA LEU A 703 11.25 -21.53 17.02
C LEU A 703 9.82 -21.53 16.49
N LYS A 704 8.85 -21.10 17.30
CA LYS A 704 7.44 -21.12 16.91
C LYS A 704 7.19 -20.20 15.72
N PRO A 705 6.26 -20.56 14.82
CA PRO A 705 5.99 -19.78 13.62
C PRO A 705 5.57 -18.34 13.95
N GLU A 706 4.84 -18.13 15.04
CA GLU A 706 4.45 -16.83 15.56
C GLU A 706 5.62 -15.94 16.06
N ASN A 707 6.83 -16.48 16.19
CA ASN A 707 8.03 -15.69 16.50
C ASN A 707 8.96 -15.57 15.28
N THR A 708 9.03 -16.59 14.43
CA THR A 708 10.08 -16.69 13.41
C THR A 708 9.57 -16.75 11.96
N GLY A 709 8.25 -16.77 11.75
CA GLY A 709 7.60 -17.06 10.47
C GLY A 709 8.03 -16.19 9.29
N ASN A 710 8.32 -14.90 9.49
CA ASN A 710 8.73 -14.00 8.39
C ASN A 710 10.25 -13.82 8.29
N ALA A 711 11.08 -14.53 9.08
CA ALA A 711 12.52 -14.32 9.09
C ALA A 711 13.16 -14.49 7.69
N ALA A 712 12.78 -15.54 6.96
CA ALA A 712 13.28 -15.81 5.62
C ALA A 712 12.86 -14.75 4.58
N GLU A 713 11.73 -14.08 4.80
CA GLU A 713 11.28 -12.98 3.94
C GLU A 713 11.91 -11.65 4.33
N ILE A 714 12.19 -11.41 5.62
CA ILE A 714 12.78 -10.15 6.12
C ILE A 714 14.27 -10.07 5.79
N PHE A 715 15.03 -11.13 6.07
CA PHE A 715 16.50 -11.09 6.03
C PHE A 715 17.12 -10.75 4.66
N PRO A 716 16.53 -11.15 3.51
CA PRO A 716 17.03 -10.72 2.20
C PRO A 716 16.98 -9.21 1.97
N TYR A 717 16.01 -8.50 2.58
CA TYR A 717 15.79 -7.07 2.37
C TYR A 717 16.29 -6.19 3.53
N PHE A 718 16.24 -6.71 4.75
CA PHE A 718 16.65 -6.01 5.98
C PHE A 718 17.74 -6.83 6.67
N LYS A 719 18.95 -6.79 6.08
CA LYS A 719 20.08 -7.66 6.46
C LYS A 719 20.39 -7.55 7.96
N PRO A 720 20.31 -8.65 8.73
CA PRO A 720 20.77 -8.69 10.10
C PRO A 720 22.30 -8.78 10.15
N LYS A 721 22.94 -8.06 11.08
CA LYS A 721 24.38 -8.20 11.34
C LYS A 721 24.70 -9.32 12.32
N LYS A 722 23.77 -9.62 13.22
CA LYS A 722 23.85 -10.69 14.23
C LYS A 722 22.47 -11.26 14.45
N ILE A 723 22.38 -12.57 14.62
CA ILE A 723 21.14 -13.25 15.00
C ILE A 723 21.38 -13.97 16.33
N PHE A 724 20.44 -13.83 17.27
CA PHE A 724 20.46 -14.50 18.56
C PHE A 724 19.29 -15.46 18.67
N THR A 725 19.52 -16.64 19.22
CA THR A 725 18.50 -17.66 19.44
C THR A 725 18.75 -18.44 20.73
N ALA A 726 17.71 -19.08 21.28
CA ALA A 726 17.82 -19.90 22.49
C ALA A 726 18.57 -21.23 22.25
N TYR A 727 18.88 -21.57 20.99
CA TYR A 727 19.51 -22.84 20.59
C TYR A 727 21.01 -22.68 20.34
N LYS A 728 21.75 -23.78 20.48
CA LYS A 728 23.17 -23.80 20.11
C LYS A 728 23.30 -23.61 18.59
N PRO A 729 24.19 -22.72 18.10
CA PRO A 729 24.23 -22.40 16.68
C PRO A 729 24.58 -23.59 15.80
N GLU A 730 25.49 -24.47 16.25
CA GLU A 730 25.92 -25.67 15.51
C GLU A 730 24.79 -26.67 15.35
N GLU A 731 23.98 -26.84 16.39
CA GLU A 731 22.80 -27.69 16.35
C GLU A 731 21.71 -27.04 15.49
N PHE A 732 21.50 -25.73 15.59
CA PHE A 732 20.46 -25.02 14.84
C PHE A 732 20.66 -25.08 13.33
N VAL A 733 21.89 -24.96 12.82
CA VAL A 733 22.13 -24.90 11.36
C VAL A 733 22.09 -26.26 10.65
N LYS A 734 21.95 -27.37 11.39
CA LYS A 734 21.97 -28.72 10.83
C LYS A 734 20.67 -29.03 10.10
N LYS A 735 20.72 -29.35 8.80
CA LYS A 735 19.55 -29.87 8.08
C LYS A 735 19.11 -31.21 8.66
N ARG A 736 17.81 -31.37 8.92
CA ARG A 736 17.19 -32.53 9.56
C ARG A 736 16.01 -33.02 8.74
N SER A 737 15.68 -34.31 8.83
CA SER A 737 14.37 -34.78 8.39
C SER A 737 13.26 -34.23 9.31
N TYR A 738 11.99 -34.37 8.92
CA TYR A 738 10.88 -33.96 9.76
C TYR A 738 10.94 -34.63 11.14
N GLN A 739 11.13 -35.95 11.19
CA GLN A 739 11.20 -36.70 12.45
C GLN A 739 12.39 -36.26 13.33
N ASP A 740 13.59 -36.15 12.75
CA ASP A 740 14.79 -35.72 13.49
C ASP A 740 14.66 -34.28 14.02
N PHE A 741 13.94 -33.42 13.31
CA PHE A 741 13.67 -32.04 13.74
C PHE A 741 12.82 -32.02 15.02
N LEU A 742 11.81 -32.87 15.07
CA LEU A 742 10.89 -32.91 16.20
C LEU A 742 11.57 -33.56 17.43
N ASP A 743 12.46 -34.53 17.20
CA ASP A 743 13.34 -35.04 18.26
C ASP A 743 14.31 -33.98 18.78
N PHE A 744 14.82 -33.10 17.89
CA PHE A 744 15.63 -31.96 18.28
C PHE A 744 14.88 -30.91 19.12
N LEU A 745 13.57 -30.72 18.89
CA LEU A 745 12.76 -29.82 19.72
C LEU A 745 12.60 -30.34 21.15
N GLY A 746 12.50 -31.67 21.32
CA GLY A 746 12.43 -32.31 22.64
C GLY A 746 11.11 -32.13 23.40
N ASP A 747 10.09 -31.52 22.78
CA ASP A 747 8.79 -31.23 23.41
C ASP A 747 7.80 -32.39 23.18
N GLU A 748 7.51 -33.17 24.22
CA GLU A 748 6.62 -34.35 24.13
C GLU A 748 5.18 -33.99 23.75
N ASN A 749 4.67 -32.82 24.16
CA ASN A 749 3.32 -32.37 23.80
C ASN A 749 3.20 -32.05 22.30
N ILE A 750 4.27 -31.54 21.69
CA ILE A 750 4.34 -31.34 20.23
C ILE A 750 4.47 -32.68 19.50
N LYS A 751 5.20 -33.65 20.08
CA LYS A 751 5.31 -35.01 19.53
C LYS A 751 3.97 -35.76 19.57
N GLU A 752 3.17 -35.61 20.62
CA GLU A 752 1.86 -36.29 20.71
C GLU A 752 0.83 -35.78 19.69
N LYS A 753 0.96 -34.55 19.19
CA LYS A 753 -0.01 -33.90 18.27
C LYS A 753 0.32 -34.10 16.77
N TRP A 754 1.07 -35.15 16.41
CA TRP A 754 1.94 -35.21 15.22
C TRP A 754 1.34 -35.26 13.80
N ASP A 755 0.01 -35.40 13.65
CA ASP A 755 -0.67 -35.29 12.34
C ASP A 755 -1.19 -33.86 12.06
N GLY A 756 -0.88 -32.91 12.93
CA GLY A 756 -1.41 -31.54 12.88
C GLY A 756 -0.71 -30.61 11.90
N PHE A 757 -1.51 -29.71 11.30
CA PHE A 757 -1.06 -28.56 10.50
C PHE A 757 0.05 -27.71 11.17
N TYR A 758 0.04 -27.60 12.50
CA TYR A 758 0.97 -26.73 13.24
C TYR A 758 2.43 -27.25 13.26
N ALA A 759 2.64 -28.56 13.43
CA ALA A 759 3.99 -29.14 13.40
C ALA A 759 4.64 -29.05 12.01
N GLN A 760 3.84 -29.17 10.95
CA GLN A 760 4.30 -28.93 9.57
C GLN A 760 4.68 -27.45 9.35
N ALA A 761 3.93 -26.52 9.94
CA ALA A 761 4.25 -25.09 9.88
C ALA A 761 5.58 -24.77 10.60
N LEU A 762 5.80 -25.35 11.78
CA LEU A 762 7.06 -25.29 12.54
C LEU A 762 8.26 -25.76 11.71
N TYR A 763 8.18 -26.97 11.14
CA TYR A 763 9.26 -27.53 10.34
C TYR A 763 9.52 -26.72 9.07
N SER A 764 8.47 -26.28 8.38
CA SER A 764 8.58 -25.44 7.19
C SER A 764 9.31 -24.15 7.51
N ASN A 765 8.94 -23.48 8.61
CA ASN A 765 9.55 -22.24 9.05
C ASN A 765 11.03 -22.42 9.41
N TYR A 766 11.38 -23.46 10.18
CA TYR A 766 12.77 -23.84 10.44
C TYR A 766 13.57 -24.00 9.15
N PHE A 767 13.02 -24.74 8.17
CA PHE A 767 13.67 -24.95 6.89
C PHE A 767 13.85 -23.66 6.09
N TYR A 768 12.88 -22.74 6.14
CA TYR A 768 13.00 -21.42 5.52
C TYR A 768 14.11 -20.57 6.15
N ILE A 769 14.24 -20.57 7.48
CA ILE A 769 15.33 -19.84 8.17
C ILE A 769 16.71 -20.34 7.69
N LEU A 770 16.86 -21.67 7.51
CA LEU A 770 18.09 -22.29 7.00
C LEU A 770 18.45 -21.91 5.55
N GLN A 771 17.54 -21.29 4.79
CA GLN A 771 17.88 -20.72 3.48
C GLN A 771 18.73 -19.46 3.59
N THR A 772 18.76 -18.82 4.77
CA THR A 772 19.67 -17.71 5.06
C THR A 772 21.09 -18.25 5.24
N PRO A 773 22.14 -17.61 4.68
CA PRO A 773 23.51 -18.01 4.93
C PRO A 773 23.89 -17.68 6.38
N LEU A 774 23.67 -18.63 7.29
CA LEU A 774 23.98 -18.51 8.72
C LEU A 774 25.33 -19.16 9.03
N ILE A 775 26.10 -18.53 9.92
CA ILE A 775 27.40 -19.05 10.38
C ILE A 775 27.36 -19.18 11.89
N PRO A 776 27.59 -20.38 12.46
CA PRO A 776 27.78 -20.54 13.90
C PRO A 776 28.87 -19.60 14.41
N ALA A 777 28.52 -18.69 15.31
CA ALA A 777 29.49 -17.80 15.91
C ALA A 777 30.30 -18.55 16.98
N LYS A 778 31.63 -18.54 16.86
CA LYS A 778 32.54 -19.07 17.88
C LYS A 778 32.71 -18.04 18.99
N ASP A 779 31.88 -18.19 20.02
CA ASP A 779 31.95 -17.60 21.37
C ASP A 779 31.87 -16.07 21.53
N TYR A 780 30.85 -15.68 22.29
CA TYR A 780 30.65 -14.36 22.85
C TYR A 780 31.72 -14.08 23.92
N LYS A 781 32.54 -13.03 23.75
CA LYS A 781 33.36 -12.50 24.86
C LYS A 781 32.62 -11.36 25.56
N THR A 782 32.45 -11.53 26.87
CA THR A 782 32.01 -10.53 27.85
C THR A 782 32.88 -9.26 27.80
N ALA A 783 32.36 -8.18 28.40
CA ALA A 783 32.77 -6.77 28.24
C ALA A 783 34.22 -6.37 28.62
N SER A 784 35.22 -7.25 28.48
CA SER A 784 36.63 -6.96 28.77
C SER A 784 37.58 -7.43 27.66
N GLY A 785 37.57 -6.73 26.53
CA GLY A 785 38.78 -6.51 25.73
C GLY A 785 39.21 -7.58 24.70
N ALA A 786 39.13 -7.17 23.43
CA ALA A 786 39.90 -7.62 22.27
C ALA A 786 39.74 -9.06 21.74
N GLY A 787 39.23 -9.13 20.50
CA GLY A 787 39.25 -10.29 19.62
C GLY A 787 38.52 -9.96 18.31
N LYS A 788 39.23 -9.36 17.35
CA LYS A 788 38.73 -9.07 16.00
C LYS A 788 39.03 -10.28 15.12
N PHE A 789 38.02 -10.93 14.55
CA PHE A 789 38.20 -11.81 13.40
C PHE A 789 37.14 -11.52 12.34
N VAL A 790 37.64 -11.26 11.14
CA VAL A 790 36.87 -11.10 9.90
C VAL A 790 36.59 -12.52 9.40
N SER A 791 35.31 -12.89 9.34
CA SER A 791 34.92 -14.10 8.60
C SER A 791 35.15 -13.87 7.11
N VAL A 792 35.89 -14.76 6.47
CA VAL A 792 36.10 -14.82 5.02
C VAL A 792 34.93 -15.54 4.31
N THR A 793 33.95 -16.05 5.06
CA THR A 793 32.72 -16.65 4.50
C THR A 793 31.53 -15.70 4.59
N LYS A 794 30.81 -15.54 3.46
CA LYS A 794 29.57 -14.75 3.35
C LYS A 794 28.47 -15.41 4.19
N GLY A 795 28.11 -14.82 5.34
CA GLY A 795 26.96 -15.23 6.14
C GLY A 795 26.78 -14.43 7.42
N VAL A 796 25.59 -14.49 8.01
CA VAL A 796 25.22 -13.77 9.24
C VAL A 796 25.62 -14.62 10.45
N PRO A 797 26.39 -14.08 11.40
CA PRO A 797 26.75 -14.82 12.60
C PRO A 797 25.52 -15.08 13.49
N LEU A 798 25.33 -16.35 13.83
CA LEU A 798 24.29 -16.86 14.70
C LEU A 798 24.88 -17.16 16.09
N TYR A 799 24.28 -16.60 17.12
CA TYR A 799 24.70 -16.71 18.52
C TYR A 799 23.61 -17.41 19.34
N ARG A 800 24.05 -18.18 20.35
CA ARG A 800 23.17 -18.59 21.44
C ARG A 800 23.02 -17.45 22.43
N ALA A 801 21.81 -17.22 22.91
CA ALA A 801 21.51 -16.32 24.01
C ALA A 801 21.14 -17.13 25.26
N THR A 802 21.79 -16.81 26.37
CA THR A 802 21.53 -17.38 27.70
C THR A 802 21.49 -16.27 28.74
N LYS A 803 20.87 -16.57 29.89
CA LYS A 803 20.78 -15.64 31.02
C LYS A 803 22.14 -15.02 31.34
N GLY A 804 22.17 -13.69 31.40
CA GLY A 804 23.37 -12.89 31.70
C GLY A 804 24.05 -12.30 30.47
N ASP A 805 23.74 -12.78 29.26
CA ASP A 805 24.35 -12.25 28.03
C ASP A 805 23.84 -10.84 27.70
N ILE A 806 24.71 -10.02 27.09
CA ILE A 806 24.35 -8.69 26.57
C ILE A 806 24.27 -8.74 25.05
N ILE A 807 23.06 -8.60 24.52
CA ILE A 807 22.77 -8.57 23.08
C ILE A 807 23.37 -7.31 22.45
N TYR A 808 23.19 -6.16 23.12
CA TYR A 808 23.67 -4.87 22.65
C TYR A 808 23.92 -3.90 23.80
N SER A 809 24.95 -3.07 23.67
CA SER A 809 25.25 -1.99 24.61
C SER A 809 25.84 -0.78 23.88
N GLU A 810 25.46 0.41 24.32
CA GLU A 810 26.07 1.67 23.88
C GLU A 810 26.08 2.69 25.03
N LYS A 811 26.87 3.74 24.87
CA LYS A 811 26.86 4.90 25.77
C LYS A 811 26.54 6.14 24.97
N THR A 812 25.40 6.76 25.27
CA THR A 812 24.87 7.89 24.51
C THR A 812 24.36 8.97 25.47
N GLY A 813 24.75 10.23 25.25
CA GLY A 813 24.31 11.33 26.11
C GLY A 813 24.75 11.22 27.58
N GLY A 814 25.84 10.50 27.86
CA GLY A 814 26.34 10.27 29.21
C GLY A 814 25.66 9.13 29.98
N LYS A 815 24.65 8.49 29.39
CA LYS A 815 23.91 7.36 29.98
C LYS A 815 24.27 6.05 29.27
N ASP A 816 24.25 4.96 30.03
CA ASP A 816 24.44 3.61 29.49
C ASP A 816 23.10 3.05 28.99
N PHE A 817 23.13 2.43 27.82
CA PHE A 817 22.01 1.70 27.22
C PHE A 817 22.42 0.25 27.03
N THR A 818 21.62 -0.69 27.53
CA THR A 818 21.89 -2.13 27.41
C THR A 818 20.62 -2.92 27.10
N VAL A 819 20.76 -3.92 26.25
CA VAL A 819 19.76 -4.97 26.01
C VAL A 819 20.41 -6.30 26.44
N SER A 820 19.92 -6.87 27.55
CA SER A 820 20.47 -8.09 28.15
C SER A 820 19.43 -9.22 28.19
N VAL A 821 19.92 -10.44 28.34
CA VAL A 821 19.11 -11.66 28.41
C VAL A 821 18.87 -12.02 29.87
N LEU A 822 17.60 -12.08 30.29
CA LEU A 822 17.21 -12.56 31.62
C LEU A 822 16.98 -14.08 31.66
N TRP A 823 16.57 -14.66 30.53
CA TRP A 823 16.18 -16.06 30.36
C TRP A 823 16.38 -16.45 28.88
N PRO A 824 16.69 -17.70 28.50
CA PRO A 824 16.70 -18.94 29.30
C PRO A 824 18.01 -19.22 30.05
N PRO A 825 18.00 -20.11 31.05
CA PRO A 825 19.22 -20.63 31.69
C PRO A 825 20.07 -21.44 30.70
N GLU A 826 21.33 -21.70 31.08
CA GLU A 826 22.25 -22.48 30.25
C GLU A 826 21.72 -23.91 29.98
N LYS A 827 21.09 -24.52 30.97
CA LYS A 827 20.35 -25.77 30.82
C LYS A 827 18.86 -25.44 30.75
N LYS A 828 18.26 -25.63 29.58
CA LYS A 828 16.82 -25.42 29.33
C LYS A 828 15.97 -26.27 30.28
N ILE A 829 14.82 -25.73 30.67
CA ILE A 829 13.79 -26.48 31.40
C ILE A 829 13.04 -27.41 30.43
N ALA A 830 12.58 -28.55 30.92
CA ALA A 830 11.94 -29.59 30.11
C ALA A 830 10.79 -30.25 30.89
N GLY A 831 9.82 -30.83 30.18
CA GLY A 831 8.66 -31.47 30.79
C GLY A 831 7.60 -30.48 31.28
N THR A 832 7.59 -29.26 30.74
CA THR A 832 6.60 -28.23 31.01
C THR A 832 5.39 -28.37 30.08
N LYS A 833 4.36 -27.52 30.27
CA LYS A 833 3.19 -27.50 29.37
C LYS A 833 3.56 -27.18 27.91
N ASP A 834 4.61 -26.39 27.71
CA ASP A 834 5.14 -26.00 26.39
C ASP A 834 6.63 -25.63 26.54
N ASP A 835 7.51 -26.58 26.24
CA ASP A 835 8.95 -26.41 26.47
C ASP A 835 9.57 -25.38 25.52
N LEU A 836 9.00 -25.21 24.33
CA LEU A 836 9.44 -24.18 23.38
C LEU A 836 9.12 -22.78 23.90
N ALA A 837 7.91 -22.55 24.40
CA ALA A 837 7.50 -21.25 24.95
C ALA A 837 8.28 -20.92 26.21
N ASN A 838 8.36 -21.86 27.16
CA ASN A 838 9.01 -21.68 28.45
C ASN A 838 10.54 -21.50 28.37
N ASN A 839 11.18 -21.81 27.23
CA ASN A 839 12.59 -21.52 26.98
C ASN A 839 12.81 -20.34 26.01
N SER A 840 11.81 -19.48 25.83
CA SER A 840 11.93 -18.25 25.02
C SER A 840 12.98 -17.30 25.60
N ILE A 841 13.65 -16.54 24.74
CA ILE A 841 14.54 -15.46 25.19
C ILE A 841 13.71 -14.34 25.84
N VAL A 842 13.97 -14.06 27.12
CA VAL A 842 13.43 -12.89 27.83
C VAL A 842 14.48 -11.79 27.82
N LEU A 843 14.12 -10.61 27.32
CA LEU A 843 15.02 -9.46 27.23
C LEU A 843 14.71 -8.43 28.31
N LYS A 844 15.75 -7.82 28.88
CA LYS A 844 15.68 -6.60 29.68
C LYS A 844 16.40 -5.48 28.95
N VAL A 845 15.67 -4.39 28.72
CA VAL A 845 16.23 -3.14 28.20
C VAL A 845 16.43 -2.20 29.39
N LYS A 846 17.63 -1.61 29.50
CA LYS A 846 17.95 -0.57 30.48
C LYS A 846 18.53 0.65 29.78
N TYR A 847 18.02 1.84 30.08
CA TYR A 847 18.54 3.11 29.59
C TYR A 847 18.54 4.13 30.73
N GLY A 848 19.71 4.45 31.29
CA GLY A 848 19.77 5.23 32.53
C GLY A 848 18.93 4.57 33.63
N ASP A 849 17.91 5.27 34.11
CA ASP A 849 17.00 4.78 35.15
C ASP A 849 15.82 3.97 34.58
N PHE A 850 15.54 4.11 33.28
CA PHE A 850 14.43 3.43 32.63
C PHE A 850 14.72 1.95 32.37
N THR A 851 13.73 1.10 32.61
CA THR A 851 13.80 -0.35 32.47
C THR A 851 12.54 -0.92 31.81
N MET A 852 12.74 -1.87 30.90
CA MET A 852 11.65 -2.56 30.20
C MET A 852 11.94 -4.05 30.07
N ILE A 853 10.93 -4.90 30.28
CA ILE A 853 11.05 -6.35 30.10
C ILE A 853 10.17 -6.83 28.94
N MET A 854 10.74 -7.71 28.12
CA MET A 854 10.09 -8.35 26.98
C MET A 854 10.18 -9.87 27.16
N PRO A 855 9.16 -10.50 27.75
CA PRO A 855 9.21 -11.91 28.14
C PRO A 855 8.86 -12.90 27.02
N SER A 856 8.41 -12.41 25.85
CA SER A 856 7.97 -13.26 24.74
C SER A 856 6.86 -14.22 25.20
N ASP A 857 7.00 -15.52 24.94
CA ASP A 857 5.94 -16.51 25.10
C ASP A 857 6.14 -17.41 26.31
N ILE A 858 6.95 -16.98 27.28
CA ILE A 858 7.07 -17.73 28.53
C ILE A 858 5.70 -17.88 29.19
N MET A 859 5.48 -19.03 29.83
CA MET A 859 4.26 -19.34 30.57
C MET A 859 4.55 -19.45 32.07
N SER A 860 3.53 -19.79 32.86
CA SER A 860 3.61 -19.86 34.32
C SER A 860 4.78 -20.72 34.86
N ASP A 861 5.18 -21.79 34.16
CA ASP A 861 6.30 -22.63 34.58
C ASP A 861 7.62 -21.86 34.59
N ALA A 862 7.90 -21.09 33.52
CA ALA A 862 9.07 -20.25 33.43
C ALA A 862 8.98 -19.03 34.37
N GLU A 863 7.80 -18.41 34.51
CA GLU A 863 7.57 -17.34 35.50
C GLU A 863 7.94 -17.78 36.92
N PHE A 864 7.50 -18.99 37.30
CA PHE A 864 7.79 -19.57 38.61
C PHE A 864 9.28 -19.86 38.83
N GLU A 865 9.97 -20.43 37.84
CA GLU A 865 11.42 -20.65 37.92
C GLU A 865 12.22 -19.35 37.97
N MET A 866 11.78 -18.31 37.24
CA MET A 866 12.39 -16.97 37.32
C MET A 866 12.21 -16.32 38.69
N LEU A 867 11.06 -16.50 39.35
CA LEU A 867 10.81 -16.00 40.70
C LEU A 867 11.72 -16.63 41.76
N LYS A 868 12.05 -17.92 41.61
CA LYS A 868 12.95 -18.62 42.54
C LYS A 868 14.39 -18.15 42.40
N ASP A 869 14.79 -17.75 41.20
CA ASP A 869 16.17 -17.39 40.91
C ASP A 869 16.46 -15.94 41.31
N LYS A 870 17.07 -15.78 42.50
CA LYS A 870 17.45 -14.48 43.09
C LYS A 870 18.38 -13.63 42.22
N ASN A 871 19.01 -14.21 41.19
CA ASN A 871 19.87 -13.48 40.26
C ASN A 871 19.09 -12.89 39.07
N VAL A 872 17.77 -13.12 38.99
CA VAL A 872 16.89 -12.48 38.00
C VAL A 872 16.26 -11.23 38.61
N ASP A 873 16.65 -10.06 38.10
CA ASP A 873 15.99 -8.81 38.47
C ASP A 873 14.78 -8.54 37.55
N LEU A 874 13.59 -8.82 38.07
CA LEU A 874 12.32 -8.66 37.36
C LEU A 874 11.79 -7.23 37.37
N LYS A 875 12.33 -6.31 38.18
CA LYS A 875 11.79 -4.94 38.27
C LYS A 875 11.88 -4.22 36.92
N CYS A 876 10.78 -3.61 36.50
CA CYS A 876 10.72 -2.79 35.29
C CYS A 876 9.68 -1.67 35.37
N ASP A 877 9.86 -0.61 34.57
CA ASP A 877 8.85 0.44 34.39
C ASP A 877 7.79 0.00 33.38
N VAL A 878 8.23 -0.72 32.34
CA VAL A 878 7.36 -1.19 31.24
C VAL A 878 7.51 -2.69 31.07
N LEU A 879 6.38 -3.39 31.10
CA LEU A 879 6.31 -4.83 30.86
C LEU A 879 5.52 -5.11 29.59
N ILE A 880 6.07 -5.90 28.67
CA ILE A 880 5.24 -6.56 27.66
C ILE A 880 4.62 -7.79 28.31
N ALA A 881 3.31 -7.98 28.20
CA ALA A 881 2.64 -9.13 28.77
C ALA A 881 3.17 -10.44 28.14
N PRO A 882 3.57 -11.43 28.95
CA PRO A 882 4.02 -12.73 28.45
C PRO A 882 2.88 -13.47 27.76
N TYR A 883 3.25 -14.29 26.78
CA TYR A 883 2.33 -15.14 26.01
C TYR A 883 1.09 -14.41 25.50
N HIS A 884 1.31 -13.21 24.95
CA HIS A 884 0.26 -12.32 24.42
C HIS A 884 -0.82 -11.90 25.45
N GLY A 885 -0.51 -11.99 26.74
CA GLY A 885 -1.43 -11.72 27.84
C GLY A 885 -2.44 -12.83 28.11
N HIS A 886 -2.18 -14.05 27.65
CA HIS A 886 -3.02 -15.22 27.96
C HIS A 886 -2.97 -15.56 29.46
N MET A 887 -4.07 -16.11 30.01
CA MET A 887 -4.19 -16.38 31.44
C MET A 887 -3.15 -17.38 31.99
N ASP A 888 -2.64 -18.27 31.14
CA ASP A 888 -1.58 -19.24 31.49
C ASP A 888 -0.19 -18.60 31.68
N ALA A 889 -0.04 -17.30 31.44
CA ALA A 889 1.17 -16.51 31.67
C ALA A 889 0.80 -15.26 32.50
N CYS A 890 0.11 -15.48 33.61
CA CYS A 890 -0.41 -14.42 34.45
C CYS A 890 -0.28 -14.77 35.94
N LEU A 891 0.88 -15.31 36.33
CA LEU A 891 1.19 -15.56 37.73
C LEU A 891 1.30 -14.23 38.49
N GLY A 892 0.40 -13.99 39.45
CA GLY A 892 0.30 -12.70 40.15
C GLY A 892 1.62 -12.27 40.80
N GLU A 893 2.30 -13.20 41.45
CA GLU A 893 3.60 -12.99 42.10
C GLU A 893 4.68 -12.49 41.12
N TRP A 894 4.63 -12.93 39.85
CA TRP A 894 5.58 -12.51 38.82
C TRP A 894 5.36 -11.06 38.40
N PHE A 895 4.09 -10.68 38.22
CA PHE A 895 3.72 -9.29 37.96
C PHE A 895 4.07 -8.41 39.16
N GLU A 896 3.84 -8.87 40.40
CA GLU A 896 4.17 -8.14 41.63
C GLU A 896 5.68 -7.92 41.76
N ALA A 897 6.48 -8.94 41.47
CA ALA A 897 7.94 -8.83 41.44
C ALA A 897 8.43 -7.88 40.35
N ALA A 898 7.74 -7.84 39.20
CA ALA A 898 8.05 -6.93 38.11
C ALA A 898 7.66 -5.47 38.40
N SER A 899 6.54 -5.28 39.12
CA SER A 899 5.98 -3.98 39.53
C SER A 899 5.93 -2.91 38.43
N PRO A 900 5.39 -3.21 37.23
CA PRO A 900 5.39 -2.26 36.12
C PRO A 900 4.38 -1.12 36.30
N SER A 901 4.76 0.09 35.91
CA SER A 901 3.80 1.20 35.78
C SER A 901 3.00 1.15 34.48
N LEU A 902 3.50 0.45 33.45
CA LEU A 902 2.80 0.21 32.19
C LEU A 902 2.95 -1.24 31.73
N VAL A 903 1.83 -1.88 31.40
CA VAL A 903 1.77 -3.20 30.74
C VAL A 903 1.24 -3.05 29.32
N VAL A 904 1.99 -3.55 28.35
CA VAL A 904 1.56 -3.62 26.94
C VAL A 904 1.19 -5.06 26.61
N ILE A 905 -0.05 -5.28 26.18
CA ILE A 905 -0.55 -6.59 25.76
C ILE A 905 -0.53 -6.66 24.23
N PRO A 906 0.46 -7.35 23.63
CA PRO A 906 0.53 -7.56 22.19
C PRO A 906 -0.50 -8.64 21.80
N TYR A 907 -1.66 -8.20 21.36
CA TYR A 907 -2.75 -9.06 20.89
C TYR A 907 -3.39 -8.48 19.64
N SER A 908 -3.88 -9.36 18.75
CA SER A 908 -4.81 -9.00 17.70
C SER A 908 -5.71 -10.20 17.34
N TYR A 909 -6.97 -9.90 17.06
CA TYR A 909 -7.98 -10.92 16.78
C TYR A 909 -7.67 -11.71 15.49
N GLN A 910 -7.33 -13.00 15.61
CA GLN A 910 -7.34 -13.98 14.51
C GLN A 910 -8.53 -14.94 14.65
N LYS A 911 -9.43 -14.93 13.66
CA LYS A 911 -10.77 -15.54 13.75
C LYS A 911 -10.85 -17.02 14.11
N ASP A 912 -9.83 -17.82 13.83
CA ASP A 912 -9.89 -19.27 13.99
C ASP A 912 -8.95 -19.79 15.10
N TRP A 913 -7.91 -19.03 15.48
CA TRP A 913 -6.85 -19.42 16.46
C TRP A 913 -6.71 -18.45 17.64
N SER A 914 -7.60 -17.45 17.76
CA SER A 914 -7.50 -16.44 18.82
C SER A 914 -7.85 -17.00 20.19
N PHE A 915 -7.10 -16.55 21.21
CA PHE A 915 -7.52 -16.61 22.60
C PHE A 915 -8.86 -15.93 22.78
N SER A 916 -9.65 -16.43 23.73
CA SER A 916 -10.94 -15.84 24.05
C SER A 916 -10.72 -14.45 24.67
N ASP A 917 -11.64 -13.51 24.42
CA ASP A 917 -11.58 -12.19 25.05
C ASP A 917 -11.53 -12.26 26.58
N SER A 918 -12.07 -13.34 27.17
CA SER A 918 -12.01 -13.63 28.61
C SER A 918 -10.60 -13.88 29.13
N ASP A 919 -9.74 -14.53 28.34
CA ASP A 919 -8.37 -14.86 28.76
C ASP A 919 -7.56 -13.58 28.97
N ILE A 920 -7.69 -12.63 28.04
CA ILE A 920 -7.01 -11.34 28.06
C ILE A 920 -7.61 -10.41 29.09
N LEU A 921 -8.94 -10.44 29.26
CA LEU A 921 -9.62 -9.60 30.24
C LEU A 921 -9.16 -9.93 31.67
N THR A 922 -8.87 -11.21 31.94
CA THR A 922 -8.31 -11.66 33.22
C THR A 922 -6.96 -10.98 33.50
N THR A 923 -6.04 -11.01 32.54
CA THR A 923 -4.73 -10.33 32.64
C THR A 923 -4.88 -8.82 32.74
N GLU A 924 -5.77 -8.22 31.95
CA GLU A 924 -6.06 -6.79 31.96
C GLU A 924 -6.60 -6.33 33.33
N ASN A 925 -7.50 -7.08 33.95
CA ASN A 925 -8.08 -6.77 35.25
C ASN A 925 -7.02 -6.87 36.36
N LYS A 926 -6.22 -7.93 36.39
CA LYS A 926 -5.11 -8.08 37.34
C LYS A 926 -4.13 -6.92 37.26
N CYS A 927 -3.73 -6.53 36.05
CA CYS A 927 -2.82 -5.38 35.87
C CYS A 927 -3.42 -4.07 36.43
N LYS A 928 -4.73 -3.87 36.25
CA LYS A 928 -5.44 -2.70 36.79
C LYS A 928 -5.54 -2.73 38.32
N GLU A 929 -5.81 -3.89 38.91
CA GLU A 929 -5.84 -4.07 40.37
C GLU A 929 -4.50 -3.72 41.02
N MET A 930 -3.40 -3.98 40.31
CA MET A 930 -2.05 -3.59 40.73
C MET A 930 -1.70 -2.11 40.47
N GLY A 931 -2.61 -1.34 39.89
CA GLY A 931 -2.39 0.08 39.56
C GLY A 931 -1.57 0.34 38.29
N ALA A 932 -1.28 -0.70 37.48
CA ALA A 932 -0.55 -0.52 36.23
C ALA A 932 -1.47 -0.01 35.11
N LYS A 933 -0.97 0.90 34.27
CA LYS A 933 -1.67 1.28 33.03
C LYS A 933 -1.60 0.11 32.05
N VAL A 934 -2.70 -0.20 31.36
CA VAL A 934 -2.73 -1.28 30.35
C VAL A 934 -2.95 -0.71 28.95
N LEU A 935 -2.10 -1.10 28.00
CA LEU A 935 -2.26 -0.80 26.57
C LEU A 935 -2.40 -2.09 25.78
N ARG A 936 -3.52 -2.27 25.07
CA ARG A 936 -3.73 -3.44 24.19
C ARG A 936 -3.58 -3.06 22.72
N THR A 937 -2.78 -3.81 21.96
CA THR A 937 -2.47 -3.47 20.56
C THR A 937 -3.63 -3.70 19.59
N ASP A 938 -4.58 -4.58 19.93
CA ASP A 938 -5.80 -4.83 19.16
C ASP A 938 -6.72 -3.59 19.14
N LYS A 939 -6.82 -2.91 20.29
CA LYS A 939 -7.60 -1.70 20.48
C LYS A 939 -6.83 -0.45 20.03
N SER A 940 -5.55 -0.36 20.37
CA SER A 940 -4.75 0.87 20.25
C SER A 940 -3.91 0.95 18.98
N GLY A 941 -3.82 -0.14 18.19
CA GLY A 941 -2.77 -0.28 17.19
C GLY A 941 -1.40 -0.50 17.84
N ALA A 942 -0.33 -0.39 17.06
CA ALA A 942 1.03 -0.54 17.58
C ALA A 942 1.29 0.48 18.70
N ALA A 943 1.98 0.04 19.75
CA ALA A 943 2.34 0.88 20.88
C ALA A 943 3.81 1.33 20.76
N GLU A 944 4.06 2.63 20.90
CA GLU A 944 5.39 3.21 20.88
C GLU A 944 5.76 3.70 22.29
N ILE A 945 6.81 3.14 22.87
CA ILE A 945 7.36 3.55 24.15
C ILE A 945 8.64 4.35 23.88
N ILE A 946 8.68 5.59 24.33
CA ILE A 946 9.79 6.51 24.08
C ILE A 946 10.35 6.98 25.42
N SER A 947 11.65 6.81 25.63
CA SER A 947 12.32 7.16 26.88
C SER A 947 13.58 7.98 26.64
N ASP A 948 13.78 9.02 27.45
CA ASP A 948 15.02 9.79 27.51
C ASP A 948 16.03 9.21 28.53
N GLY A 949 15.70 8.05 29.10
CA GLY A 949 16.49 7.34 30.10
C GLY A 949 16.34 7.88 31.51
N LYS A 950 15.33 8.70 31.76
CA LYS A 950 14.88 9.11 33.11
C LYS A 950 13.36 9.00 33.21
N THR A 951 12.66 9.43 32.17
CA THR A 951 11.21 9.35 32.05
C THR A 951 10.86 8.65 30.74
N TYR A 952 9.64 8.12 30.67
CA TYR A 952 9.11 7.54 29.45
C TYR A 952 7.70 8.05 29.16
N ARG A 953 7.33 8.02 27.89
CA ARG A 953 5.96 8.22 27.41
C ARG A 953 5.57 7.05 26.51
N SER A 954 4.26 6.79 26.44
CA SER A 954 3.69 5.78 25.55
C SER A 954 2.71 6.45 24.58
N GLU A 955 2.87 6.20 23.29
CA GLU A 955 1.99 6.68 22.23
C GLU A 955 1.36 5.47 21.52
N SER A 956 0.14 5.59 20.99
CA SER A 956 -0.46 4.55 20.15
C SER A 956 -0.60 5.05 18.71
N VAL A 957 -0.46 4.15 17.74
CA VAL A 957 -0.60 4.51 16.32
C VAL A 957 -2.01 5.03 15.99
N LYS A 958 -3.03 4.63 16.74
CA LYS A 958 -4.38 5.22 16.63
C LYS A 958 -4.46 6.62 17.25
N THR A 959 -3.82 6.84 18.41
CA THR A 959 -3.85 8.11 19.15
C THR A 959 -3.00 9.23 18.51
N LEU A 960 -2.08 8.92 17.59
CA LEU A 960 -1.44 9.94 16.72
C LEU A 960 -2.44 10.73 15.85
N ARG A 961 -3.71 10.26 15.74
CA ARG A 961 -4.83 11.05 15.19
C ARG A 961 -5.81 11.57 16.25
N GLU A 962 -5.87 10.97 17.44
CA GLU A 962 -6.92 11.25 18.43
C GLU A 962 -6.47 12.09 19.66
N GLU A 963 -5.16 12.24 19.96
CA GLU A 963 -4.67 13.07 21.09
C GLU A 963 -4.74 14.60 20.86
N LYS A 964 -5.66 15.07 20.01
CA LYS A 964 -6.19 16.45 20.05
C LYS A 964 -7.70 16.51 20.32
N GLN A 965 -8.30 15.42 20.77
CA GLN A 965 -9.64 15.38 21.34
C GLN A 965 -9.54 14.87 22.78
N GLY A 966 -9.51 15.79 23.75
CA GLY A 966 -9.60 15.43 25.18
C GLY A 966 -8.51 16.00 26.08
N ALA A 967 -8.24 17.30 26.00
CA ALA A 967 -7.77 18.05 27.16
C ALA A 967 -8.81 19.14 27.46
N SER A 968 -10.01 18.71 27.87
CA SER A 968 -10.82 19.53 28.76
C SER A 968 -10.45 19.10 30.18
N SER A 969 -9.88 20.05 30.90
CA SER A 969 -9.82 20.10 32.36
C SER A 969 -10.98 19.38 33.02
N ASP A 970 -10.66 18.47 33.94
CA ASP A 970 -11.30 18.44 35.26
C ASP A 970 -10.19 18.05 36.26
N GLU A 971 -9.81 19.04 37.06
CA GLU A 971 -9.31 18.85 38.43
C GLU A 971 -10.42 18.27 39.31
#